data_AF-A0A399QZ33-F1
#
_entry.id   AF-A0A399QZ33-F1
#
_cell.length_a   1.000
_cell.length_b   1.000
_cell.length_c   1.000
_cell.angle_alpha   90.00
_cell.angle_beta   90.00
_cell.angle_gamma   90.00
#
_symmetry.space_group_name_H-M   'P 1'
#
loop_
_entity.id
_entity.type
_entity.pdbx_description
1 polymer ?
#
loop_
_entity_poly.entity_id
_entity_poly.type
_entity_poly.pdbx_seq_one_letter_code
_entity_poly.pdbx_strand_id
1 'polypeptide(L)'
;MKLDIATTALLAQLASAEGPPMYEMSPQDARLIGEGMAGAYPDGPEMAETRDIEIPASDGHKIRARIHRPVDKPKGVMVFYHGGGWVLSNIDQYDCVGRQLAERTACTVLLVDYRKAPEYRYPTAANDAWDALNWTAANLKTLGGDDLPIMVGGDSAGGNLAAIVCQKAKAAGAPKIALQMLVYPVTDCDMTRPSYANMDNQLLLNTPMMKWFWDHYAPNEADRKNVDASPLHAGDLSGLPPAVVVTAEYDILREESEAYADALRKAGVPVTFKQFDKQMHNFFAMPGLLPAQAKAIDYVGDQIDQHLGRYSQADAVIVGAGFAGMYQLKRLREMGLKTRVVEAGDGVGGTWYWNRYPGARCDIESLGYSYGFDPELEQEWSWSERYATQPEILSYAEHVAKRYDLRKDITFETRVTRAVYDEDTSRWTIYTDTGEAISAKYLIMATGCLSVPKEPDIEGAESFEGPTYITGRWPHEGVDFTGKKVAVIGTGSSAIQAIPHIAEQASQLTVYQRTPAYSLPAGNRPLTNSEVSEMKERYRDFREEQKYNFAGIPRPERELEPAAMVPPEERQRRLEEGWTQGLTGLTTKFADALADEESNAIIADFIRERINARVKDPELAETLTPYSYPFGTKRPCLDTNFYETFNRDNVTLVDLRKTPMEKVTPKGIKTSAGEEDFDVIVFATGFDAMTGALLKVDIRGKGGMALSDKWANGPHTYLGIAIAGFPNLFTITGPSSPSVLSNMMVSIEQHVDWVSDCIGWMRERGLETIEPTEAAEEEWAEHNEAMANQTLFPQANSWYIGANVPGKPRTFMAYVAGVDVYRIICDQVAASGYSGFETAKAKQRLEAVSA
;
A
#
# COMPACT_ATOMS: atom_id res chain seq x y z
N MET A 1 -4.61 -26.82 -24.18
CA MET A 1 -4.82 -25.59 -24.98
C MET A 1 -3.46 -24.90 -25.07
N LYS A 2 -2.98 -24.59 -26.28
CA LYS A 2 -1.64 -23.97 -26.47
C LYS A 2 -1.65 -22.48 -26.09
N LEU A 3 -2.72 -21.77 -26.46
CA LEU A 3 -3.01 -20.40 -26.03
C LEU A 3 -3.85 -20.37 -24.75
N ASP A 4 -3.98 -19.21 -24.11
CA ASP A 4 -4.91 -19.03 -22.99
C ASP A 4 -6.37 -18.98 -23.50
N ILE A 5 -7.32 -19.08 -22.56
CA ILE A 5 -8.75 -19.19 -22.89
C ILE A 5 -9.26 -17.92 -23.59
N ALA A 6 -8.85 -16.73 -23.14
CA ALA A 6 -9.30 -15.47 -23.73
C ALA A 6 -8.77 -15.30 -25.15
N THR A 7 -7.47 -15.56 -25.35
CA THR A 7 -6.87 -15.52 -26.71
C THR A 7 -7.51 -16.55 -27.63
N THR A 8 -7.77 -17.77 -27.15
CA THR A 8 -8.43 -18.81 -27.94
C THR A 8 -9.86 -18.40 -28.35
N ALA A 9 -10.62 -17.81 -27.43
CA ALA A 9 -11.98 -17.35 -27.70
C ALA A 9 -12.01 -16.21 -28.74
N LEU A 10 -11.10 -15.24 -28.61
CA LEU A 10 -10.97 -14.14 -29.56
C LEU A 10 -10.65 -14.63 -30.96
N LEU A 11 -9.67 -15.53 -31.11
CA LEU A 11 -9.32 -16.12 -32.40
C LEU A 11 -10.48 -16.90 -33.02
N ALA A 12 -11.25 -17.64 -32.22
CA ALA A 12 -12.43 -18.36 -32.69
C ALA A 12 -13.54 -17.39 -33.18
N GLN A 13 -13.72 -16.26 -32.51
CA GLN A 13 -14.67 -15.22 -32.92
C GLN A 13 -14.21 -14.53 -34.22
N LEU A 14 -12.93 -14.24 -34.37
CA LEU A 14 -12.41 -13.64 -35.60
C LEU A 14 -12.48 -14.62 -36.78
N ALA A 15 -12.26 -15.91 -36.54
CA ALA A 15 -12.38 -16.95 -37.55
C ALA A 15 -13.83 -17.20 -38.04
N SER A 16 -14.85 -16.74 -37.29
CA SER A 16 -16.25 -16.86 -37.72
C SER A 16 -16.74 -15.71 -38.60
N ALA A 17 -15.94 -14.64 -38.75
CA ALA A 17 -16.25 -13.55 -39.67
C ALA A 17 -16.04 -14.00 -41.13
N GLU A 18 -17.08 -13.91 -41.96
CA GLU A 18 -16.97 -14.19 -43.41
C GLU A 18 -16.21 -13.05 -44.11
N GLY A 19 -15.02 -13.33 -44.63
CA GLY A 19 -14.22 -12.39 -45.40
C GLY A 19 -12.90 -13.00 -45.88
N PRO A 20 -12.25 -12.42 -46.91
CA PRO A 20 -10.92 -12.87 -47.32
C PRO A 20 -9.90 -12.59 -46.21
N PRO A 21 -8.76 -13.31 -46.16
CA PRO A 21 -7.64 -12.93 -45.30
C PRO A 21 -7.16 -11.50 -45.61
N MET A 22 -6.71 -10.76 -44.59
CA MET A 22 -6.28 -9.34 -44.77
C MET A 22 -5.18 -9.17 -45.84
N TYR A 23 -4.28 -10.15 -46.00
CA TYR A 23 -3.23 -10.11 -47.01
C TYR A 23 -3.71 -10.30 -48.46
N GLU A 24 -4.99 -10.62 -48.67
CA GLU A 24 -5.64 -10.68 -49.98
C GLU A 24 -6.44 -9.40 -50.30
N MET A 25 -6.58 -8.49 -49.32
CA MET A 25 -7.30 -7.23 -49.46
C MET A 25 -6.42 -6.11 -50.01
N SER A 26 -7.05 -5.03 -50.48
CA SER A 26 -6.34 -3.77 -50.71
C SER A 26 -5.92 -3.15 -49.36
N PRO A 27 -4.80 -2.41 -49.30
CA PRO A 27 -4.41 -1.69 -48.08
C PRO A 27 -5.51 -0.77 -47.55
N GLN A 28 -6.31 -0.17 -48.44
CA GLN A 28 -7.41 0.71 -48.05
C GLN A 28 -8.54 -0.06 -47.34
N ASP A 29 -8.94 -1.22 -47.86
CA ASP A 29 -9.98 -2.04 -47.23
C ASP A 29 -9.51 -2.62 -45.89
N ALA A 30 -8.25 -3.05 -45.82
CA ALA A 30 -7.65 -3.57 -44.58
C ALA A 30 -7.59 -2.50 -43.47
N ARG A 31 -7.32 -1.23 -43.82
CA ARG A 31 -7.34 -0.10 -42.86
C ARG A 31 -8.74 0.14 -42.28
N LEU A 32 -9.79 0.07 -43.12
CA LEU A 32 -11.17 0.24 -42.68
C LEU A 32 -11.61 -0.81 -41.65
N ILE A 33 -11.14 -2.06 -41.79
CA ILE A 33 -11.41 -3.12 -40.81
C ILE A 33 -10.77 -2.77 -39.45
N GLY A 34 -9.51 -2.34 -39.46
CA GLY A 34 -8.80 -1.95 -38.23
C GLY A 34 -9.45 -0.75 -37.52
N GLU A 35 -9.93 0.25 -38.27
CA GLU A 35 -10.66 1.39 -37.72
C GLU A 35 -11.97 0.97 -37.04
N GLY A 36 -12.69 -0.01 -37.59
CA GLY A 36 -13.89 -0.57 -36.97
C GLY A 36 -13.63 -1.29 -35.64
N MET A 37 -12.46 -1.91 -35.48
CA MET A 37 -12.06 -2.56 -34.23
C MET A 37 -11.67 -1.57 -33.12
N ALA A 38 -11.22 -0.36 -33.49
CA ALA A 38 -10.82 0.69 -32.53
C ALA A 38 -11.95 1.05 -31.57
N GLY A 39 -13.20 1.08 -32.08
CA GLY A 39 -14.38 1.42 -31.28
C GLY A 39 -14.78 0.37 -30.23
N ALA A 40 -14.12 -0.80 -30.23
CA ALA A 40 -14.32 -1.83 -29.21
C ALA A 40 -13.34 -1.68 -28.03
N TYR A 41 -12.31 -0.84 -28.14
CA TYR A 41 -11.37 -0.60 -27.05
C TYR A 41 -11.94 0.41 -26.04
N PRO A 42 -11.60 0.28 -24.76
CA PRO A 42 -12.01 1.26 -23.76
C PRO A 42 -11.30 2.60 -24.02
N ASP A 43 -11.89 3.71 -23.57
CA ASP A 43 -11.33 5.07 -23.74
C ASP A 43 -9.96 5.26 -23.05
N GLY A 44 -9.59 4.36 -22.13
CA GLY A 44 -8.36 4.44 -21.34
C GLY A 44 -8.48 5.39 -20.14
N PRO A 45 -7.41 5.53 -19.33
CA PRO A 45 -7.42 6.39 -18.16
C PRO A 45 -7.49 7.89 -18.50
N GLU A 46 -8.01 8.67 -17.56
CA GLU A 46 -8.07 10.13 -17.62
C GLU A 46 -6.67 10.75 -17.50
N MET A 47 -6.40 11.77 -18.33
CA MET A 47 -5.09 12.44 -18.40
C MET A 47 -5.20 13.89 -17.93
N ALA A 48 -4.15 14.42 -17.29
CA ALA A 48 -4.05 15.84 -17.00
C ALA A 48 -4.11 16.72 -18.27
N GLU A 49 -3.56 16.21 -19.39
CA GLU A 49 -3.73 16.81 -20.72
C GLU A 49 -3.76 15.72 -21.80
N THR A 50 -4.69 15.83 -22.75
CA THR A 50 -4.60 15.14 -24.04
C THR A 50 -4.76 16.15 -25.16
N ARG A 51 -3.82 16.16 -26.13
CA ARG A 51 -3.80 17.16 -27.21
C ARG A 51 -3.23 16.61 -28.52
N ASP A 52 -3.96 16.80 -29.60
CA ASP A 52 -3.48 16.55 -30.97
C ASP A 52 -2.56 17.68 -31.44
N ILE A 53 -1.48 17.30 -32.11
CA ILE A 53 -0.48 18.21 -32.67
C ILE A 53 -0.07 17.77 -34.09
N GLU A 54 0.56 18.70 -34.81
CA GLU A 54 1.22 18.44 -36.08
C GLU A 54 2.73 18.70 -35.92
N ILE A 55 3.54 17.67 -36.16
CA ILE A 55 5.00 17.75 -36.13
C ILE A 55 5.49 18.08 -37.55
N PRO A 56 6.26 19.18 -37.75
CA PRO A 56 6.83 19.48 -39.05
C PRO A 56 7.94 18.49 -39.40
N ALA A 57 7.74 17.71 -40.46
CA ALA A 57 8.75 16.84 -41.04
C ALA A 57 9.77 17.64 -41.85
N SER A 58 10.97 17.09 -42.01
CA SER A 58 12.08 17.69 -42.75
C SER A 58 11.78 17.93 -44.24
N ASP A 59 10.84 17.19 -44.81
CA ASP A 59 10.38 17.33 -46.20
C ASP A 59 9.14 18.24 -46.37
N GLY A 60 8.71 18.89 -45.28
CA GLY A 60 7.55 19.78 -45.26
C GLY A 60 6.21 19.09 -45.03
N HIS A 61 6.17 17.77 -44.88
CA HIS A 61 4.98 17.07 -44.40
C HIS A 61 4.66 17.43 -42.94
N LYS A 62 3.41 17.21 -42.53
CA LYS A 62 2.95 17.42 -41.16
C LYS A 62 2.52 16.08 -40.57
N ILE A 63 3.37 15.54 -39.70
CA ILE A 63 3.13 14.26 -39.04
C ILE A 63 2.13 14.48 -37.91
N ARG A 64 1.02 13.74 -37.94
CA ARG A 64 0.03 13.76 -36.86
C ARG A 64 0.60 13.08 -35.62
N ALA A 65 0.45 13.70 -34.45
CA ALA A 65 0.80 13.08 -33.18
C ALA A 65 -0.18 13.51 -32.09
N ARG A 66 -0.25 12.73 -31.01
CA ARG A 66 -1.07 13.01 -29.83
C ARG A 66 -0.23 12.95 -28.57
N ILE A 67 -0.36 13.98 -27.74
CA ILE A 67 0.28 14.06 -26.42
C ILE A 67 -0.71 13.54 -25.39
N HIS A 68 -0.28 12.60 -24.55
CA HIS A 68 -0.93 12.22 -23.30
C HIS A 68 -0.01 12.54 -22.13
N ARG A 69 -0.40 13.53 -21.32
CA ARG A 69 0.30 13.89 -20.09
C ARG A 69 -0.52 13.42 -18.89
N PRO A 70 -0.02 12.48 -18.06
CA PRO A 70 -0.78 11.89 -16.98
C PRO A 70 -0.83 12.78 -15.72
N VAL A 71 0.23 13.57 -15.48
CA VAL A 71 0.38 14.44 -14.30
C VAL A 71 1.08 15.74 -14.68
N ASP A 72 0.93 16.79 -13.87
CA ASP A 72 1.53 18.11 -14.13
C ASP A 72 3.06 18.08 -14.31
N LYS A 73 3.74 17.18 -13.59
CA LYS A 73 5.20 17.01 -13.60
C LYS A 73 5.56 15.57 -13.97
N PRO A 74 5.66 15.23 -15.27
CA PRO A 74 5.99 13.88 -15.71
C PRO A 74 7.45 13.52 -15.40
N LYS A 75 7.73 12.22 -15.24
CA LYS A 75 9.09 11.69 -14.98
C LYS A 75 9.99 11.65 -16.22
N GLY A 76 9.39 11.64 -17.41
CA GLY A 76 10.06 11.49 -18.70
C GLY A 76 9.10 11.66 -19.87
N VAL A 77 9.63 11.56 -21.09
CA VAL A 77 8.83 11.60 -22.33
C VAL A 77 9.09 10.33 -23.13
N MET A 78 8.04 9.62 -23.51
CA MET A 78 8.10 8.43 -24.36
C MET A 78 7.54 8.76 -25.74
N VAL A 79 8.39 8.67 -26.77
CA VAL A 79 7.95 8.73 -28.17
C VAL A 79 7.54 7.32 -28.58
N PHE A 80 6.24 7.10 -28.78
CA PHE A 80 5.69 5.79 -29.06
C PHE A 80 5.22 5.69 -30.52
N TYR A 81 5.76 4.73 -31.25
CA TYR A 81 5.37 4.41 -32.62
C TYR A 81 4.48 3.17 -32.62
N HIS A 82 3.34 3.24 -33.28
CA HIS A 82 2.37 2.15 -33.30
C HIS A 82 2.74 1.06 -34.33
N GLY A 83 2.29 -0.18 -34.07
CA GLY A 83 2.37 -1.32 -34.98
C GLY A 83 1.52 -1.20 -36.25
N GLY A 84 1.20 -2.34 -36.87
CA GLY A 84 0.40 -2.38 -38.13
C GLY A 84 1.22 -2.62 -39.40
N GLY A 85 2.45 -3.14 -39.28
CA GLY A 85 3.25 -3.57 -40.43
C GLY A 85 3.56 -2.46 -41.44
N TRP A 86 3.73 -1.23 -40.97
CA TRP A 86 3.93 0.00 -41.77
C TRP A 86 2.79 0.39 -42.72
N VAL A 87 1.75 -0.43 -42.82
CA VAL A 87 0.65 -0.30 -43.80
C VAL A 87 -0.67 0.02 -43.11
N LEU A 88 -0.89 -0.49 -41.89
CA LEU A 88 -2.12 -0.40 -41.14
C LEU A 88 -1.96 0.48 -39.88
N SER A 89 -3.10 0.68 -39.22
CA SER A 89 -3.23 1.38 -37.95
C SER A 89 -2.88 2.88 -37.97
N ASN A 90 -3.28 3.55 -36.89
CA ASN A 90 -3.04 4.97 -36.65
C ASN A 90 -3.06 5.23 -35.13
N ILE A 91 -2.81 6.47 -34.73
CA ILE A 91 -2.78 6.86 -33.31
C ILE A 91 -4.13 6.77 -32.60
N ASP A 92 -5.26 6.82 -33.32
CA ASP A 92 -6.58 6.71 -32.70
C ASP A 92 -6.84 5.26 -32.21
N GLN A 93 -6.34 4.27 -32.94
CA GLN A 93 -6.38 2.85 -32.51
C GLN A 93 -5.50 2.58 -31.29
N TYR A 94 -4.48 3.41 -31.05
CA TYR A 94 -3.52 3.26 -29.96
C TYR A 94 -3.75 4.22 -28.79
N ASP A 95 -4.81 5.03 -28.83
CA ASP A 95 -5.10 6.05 -27.81
C ASP A 95 -5.14 5.45 -26.40
N CYS A 96 -5.89 4.35 -26.25
CA CYS A 96 -6.00 3.64 -24.98
C CYS A 96 -4.65 3.10 -24.48
N VAL A 97 -3.85 2.49 -25.37
CA VAL A 97 -2.51 1.98 -25.02
C VAL A 97 -1.60 3.14 -24.60
N GLY A 98 -1.63 4.26 -25.32
CA GLY A 98 -0.85 5.46 -24.99
C GLY A 98 -1.22 6.05 -23.64
N ARG A 99 -2.53 6.13 -23.32
CA ARG A 99 -3.02 6.58 -22.01
C ARG A 99 -2.62 5.62 -20.89
N GLN A 100 -2.76 4.31 -21.10
CA GLN A 100 -2.35 3.30 -20.14
C GLN A 100 -0.84 3.37 -19.85
N LEU A 101 0.00 3.51 -20.87
CA LEU A 101 1.44 3.71 -20.70
C LEU A 101 1.75 5.02 -19.96
N ALA A 102 1.07 6.11 -20.31
CA ALA A 102 1.25 7.41 -19.67
C ALA A 102 0.91 7.34 -18.18
N GLU A 103 -0.31 6.91 -17.83
CA GLU A 103 -0.74 6.74 -16.44
C GLU A 103 0.22 5.83 -15.69
N ARG A 104 0.51 4.64 -16.26
CA ARG A 104 1.30 3.62 -15.57
C ARG A 104 2.72 4.06 -15.26
N THR A 105 3.35 4.84 -16.14
CA THR A 105 4.76 5.27 -16.00
C THR A 105 4.91 6.66 -15.40
N ALA A 106 3.80 7.41 -15.26
CA ALA A 106 3.82 8.85 -15.00
C ALA A 106 4.73 9.63 -15.96
N CYS A 107 4.87 9.15 -17.20
CA CYS A 107 5.60 9.82 -18.27
C CYS A 107 4.63 10.39 -19.29
N THR A 108 5.01 11.50 -19.93
CA THR A 108 4.29 11.99 -21.10
C THR A 108 4.50 11.02 -22.25
N VAL A 109 3.42 10.51 -22.84
CA VAL A 109 3.48 9.68 -24.06
C VAL A 109 3.12 10.55 -25.26
N LEU A 110 4.04 10.63 -26.22
CA LEU A 110 3.81 11.18 -27.54
C LEU A 110 3.53 10.02 -28.51
N LEU A 111 2.26 9.78 -28.79
CA LEU A 111 1.82 8.83 -29.83
C LEU A 111 2.08 9.46 -31.20
N VAL A 112 2.94 8.84 -31.99
CA VAL A 112 3.37 9.36 -33.28
C VAL A 112 2.78 8.52 -34.41
N ASP A 113 2.05 9.17 -35.30
CA ASP A 113 1.67 8.58 -36.58
C ASP A 113 2.86 8.68 -37.56
N TYR A 114 2.77 7.97 -38.66
CA TYR A 114 3.76 8.02 -39.74
C TYR A 114 3.08 7.71 -41.06
N ARG A 115 3.63 8.21 -42.15
CA ARG A 115 3.07 7.95 -43.48
C ARG A 115 3.14 6.47 -43.82
N LYS A 116 2.02 5.92 -44.31
CA LYS A 116 1.84 4.48 -44.53
C LYS A 116 2.20 4.05 -45.95
N ALA A 117 2.73 2.84 -46.06
CA ALA A 117 2.88 2.16 -47.33
C ALA A 117 1.52 1.59 -47.81
N PRO A 118 1.29 1.44 -49.12
CA PRO A 118 2.23 1.62 -50.24
C PRO A 118 2.34 3.06 -50.76
N GLU A 119 1.52 4.00 -50.29
CA GLU A 119 1.55 5.40 -50.73
C GLU A 119 2.88 6.06 -50.41
N TYR A 120 3.46 5.69 -49.26
CA TYR A 120 4.74 6.17 -48.77
C TYR A 120 5.61 4.98 -48.34
N ARG A 121 6.44 4.51 -49.28
CA ARG A 121 7.32 3.35 -49.09
C ARG A 121 8.56 3.71 -48.28
N TYR A 122 9.34 2.69 -47.89
CA TYR A 122 10.68 2.86 -47.33
C TYR A 122 11.49 3.90 -48.13
N PRO A 123 12.21 4.84 -47.48
CA PRO A 123 12.44 4.96 -46.02
C PRO A 123 11.47 5.91 -45.29
N THR A 124 10.30 6.23 -45.86
CA THR A 124 9.46 7.36 -45.38
C THR A 124 9.06 7.24 -43.90
N ALA A 125 8.54 6.10 -43.46
CA ALA A 125 8.13 5.91 -42.06
C ALA A 125 9.31 6.06 -41.07
N ALA A 126 10.50 5.58 -41.44
CA ALA A 126 11.71 5.73 -40.63
C ALA A 126 12.17 7.20 -40.53
N ASN A 127 11.99 7.98 -41.59
CA ASN A 127 12.26 9.41 -41.58
C ASN A 127 11.23 10.18 -40.73
N ASP A 128 9.94 9.84 -40.83
CA ASP A 128 8.90 10.45 -40.01
C ASP A 128 9.13 10.19 -38.51
N ALA A 129 9.49 8.95 -38.15
CA ALA A 129 9.85 8.60 -36.78
C ALA A 129 11.08 9.39 -36.28
N TRP A 130 12.10 9.53 -37.12
CA TRP A 130 13.29 10.33 -36.81
C TRP A 130 12.97 11.82 -36.60
N ASP A 131 12.15 12.40 -37.46
CA ASP A 131 11.72 13.80 -37.35
C ASP A 131 10.89 14.04 -36.08
N ALA A 132 10.03 13.09 -35.71
CA ALA A 132 9.27 13.14 -34.47
C ALA A 132 10.16 13.08 -33.21
N LEU A 133 11.19 12.23 -33.20
CA LEU A 133 12.17 12.17 -32.11
C LEU A 133 12.93 13.51 -31.97
N ASN A 134 13.40 14.08 -33.09
CA ASN A 134 14.08 15.38 -33.07
C ASN A 134 13.17 16.51 -32.60
N TRP A 135 11.92 16.52 -33.06
CA TRP A 135 10.92 17.48 -32.59
C TRP A 135 10.69 17.35 -31.09
N THR A 136 10.59 16.13 -30.58
CA THR A 136 10.43 15.86 -29.14
C THR A 136 11.58 16.46 -28.34
N ALA A 137 12.82 16.21 -28.74
CA ALA A 137 14.01 16.75 -28.08
C ALA A 137 14.06 18.28 -28.10
N ALA A 138 13.57 18.92 -29.16
CA ALA A 138 13.49 20.37 -29.26
C ALA A 138 12.31 20.99 -28.47
N ASN A 139 11.34 20.19 -28.02
CA ASN A 139 10.08 20.67 -27.44
C ASN A 139 9.77 20.11 -26.04
N LEU A 140 10.76 19.57 -25.31
CA LEU A 140 10.59 18.99 -23.97
C LEU A 140 9.84 19.91 -23.00
N LYS A 141 10.11 21.22 -23.05
CA LYS A 141 9.40 22.22 -22.25
C LYS A 141 7.88 22.16 -22.40
N THR A 142 7.41 21.96 -23.62
CA THR A 142 5.97 21.84 -23.93
C THR A 142 5.39 20.47 -23.55
N LEU A 143 6.27 19.48 -23.35
CA LEU A 143 5.92 18.10 -23.01
C LEU A 143 6.01 17.81 -21.50
N GLY A 144 6.50 18.77 -20.71
CA GLY A 144 6.42 18.72 -19.25
C GLY A 144 7.66 19.18 -18.48
N GLY A 145 8.78 19.52 -19.14
CA GLY A 145 9.99 19.99 -18.43
C GLY A 145 11.21 20.14 -19.35
N ASP A 146 12.23 20.88 -18.90
CA ASP A 146 13.39 21.23 -19.75
C ASP A 146 14.49 20.14 -19.82
N ASP A 147 14.49 19.16 -18.90
CA ASP A 147 15.55 18.13 -18.78
C ASP A 147 14.96 16.73 -18.56
N LEU A 148 13.88 16.42 -19.29
CA LEU A 148 13.21 15.13 -19.18
C LEU A 148 13.96 14.04 -19.97
N PRO A 149 14.18 12.84 -19.40
CA PRO A 149 14.71 11.71 -20.15
C PRO A 149 13.75 11.32 -21.28
N ILE A 150 14.31 11.18 -22.49
CA ILE A 150 13.55 10.74 -23.68
C ILE A 150 13.69 9.23 -23.82
N MET A 151 12.56 8.55 -23.96
CA MET A 151 12.48 7.14 -24.28
C MET A 151 11.83 6.97 -25.64
N VAL A 152 12.15 5.89 -26.34
CA VAL A 152 11.45 5.50 -27.56
C VAL A 152 10.83 4.14 -27.38
N GLY A 153 9.62 3.97 -27.86
CA GLY A 153 8.86 2.74 -27.71
C GLY A 153 8.05 2.41 -28.93
N GLY A 154 7.69 1.14 -29.07
CA GLY A 154 6.74 0.71 -30.07
C GLY A 154 6.57 -0.79 -30.10
N ASP A 155 5.51 -1.22 -30.77
CA ASP A 155 5.21 -2.63 -30.97
C ASP A 155 5.26 -3.01 -32.45
N SER A 156 5.68 -4.23 -32.78
CA SER A 156 5.72 -4.73 -34.16
C SER A 156 6.53 -3.80 -35.09
N ALA A 157 5.93 -3.27 -36.16
CA ALA A 157 6.53 -2.25 -37.02
C ALA A 157 6.87 -0.93 -36.29
N GLY A 158 6.14 -0.56 -35.24
CA GLY A 158 6.52 0.56 -34.37
C GLY A 158 7.76 0.26 -33.55
N GLY A 159 7.91 -0.99 -33.09
CA GLY A 159 9.13 -1.47 -32.44
C GLY A 159 10.34 -1.48 -33.37
N ASN A 160 10.12 -1.77 -34.66
CA ASN A 160 11.13 -1.60 -35.72
C ASN A 160 11.59 -0.13 -35.81
N LEU A 161 10.65 0.81 -35.93
CA LEU A 161 10.94 2.24 -36.01
C LEU A 161 11.67 2.73 -34.76
N ALA A 162 11.27 2.29 -33.57
CA ALA A 162 11.92 2.60 -32.31
C ALA A 162 13.40 2.14 -32.29
N ALA A 163 13.68 0.91 -32.75
CA ALA A 163 15.04 0.40 -32.86
C ALA A 163 15.88 1.18 -33.89
N ILE A 164 15.29 1.56 -35.03
CA ILE A 164 15.96 2.35 -36.08
C ILE A 164 16.33 3.74 -35.57
N VAL A 165 15.40 4.45 -34.91
CA VAL A 165 15.70 5.81 -34.41
C VAL A 165 16.75 5.80 -33.30
N CYS A 166 16.87 4.73 -32.51
CA CYS A 166 17.98 4.55 -31.58
C CYS A 166 19.33 4.50 -32.31
N GLN A 167 19.40 3.75 -33.41
CA GLN A 167 20.62 3.65 -34.22
C GLN A 167 20.95 4.97 -34.92
N LYS A 168 19.94 5.68 -35.46
CA LYS A 168 20.10 7.02 -36.04
C LYS A 168 20.57 8.04 -34.99
N ALA A 169 20.02 8.01 -33.77
CA ALA A 169 20.42 8.88 -32.67
C ALA A 169 21.88 8.62 -32.24
N LYS A 170 22.29 7.35 -32.13
CA LYS A 170 23.69 6.97 -31.90
C LYS A 170 24.60 7.53 -32.99
N ALA A 171 24.22 7.35 -34.26
CA ALA A 171 25.02 7.80 -35.40
C ALA A 171 25.14 9.34 -35.48
N ALA A 172 24.07 10.07 -35.14
CA ALA A 172 24.05 11.53 -35.12
C ALA A 172 24.67 12.14 -33.84
N GLY A 173 24.84 11.35 -32.79
CA GLY A 173 25.32 11.80 -31.47
C GLY A 173 24.25 12.51 -30.62
N ALA A 174 23.04 12.66 -31.14
CA ALA A 174 21.88 13.26 -30.48
C ALA A 174 20.59 12.88 -31.26
N PRO A 175 19.40 12.97 -30.65
CA PRO A 175 19.12 13.20 -29.23
C PRO A 175 19.57 12.04 -28.34
N LYS A 176 19.81 12.30 -27.05
CA LYS A 176 20.13 11.23 -26.09
C LYS A 176 18.85 10.49 -25.71
N ILE A 177 18.82 9.20 -25.97
CA ILE A 177 17.72 8.30 -25.58
C ILE A 177 18.13 7.58 -24.29
N ALA A 178 17.23 7.56 -23.31
CA ALA A 178 17.41 6.89 -22.03
C ALA A 178 17.12 5.38 -22.13
N LEU A 179 16.01 5.00 -22.77
CA LEU A 179 15.54 3.63 -22.87
C LEU A 179 14.88 3.38 -24.23
N GLN A 180 15.00 2.16 -24.76
CA GLN A 180 14.19 1.66 -25.87
C GLN A 180 13.25 0.53 -25.41
N MET A 181 11.96 0.68 -25.68
CA MET A 181 10.91 -0.29 -25.34
C MET A 181 10.44 -0.98 -26.63
N LEU A 182 10.74 -2.26 -26.77
CA LEU A 182 10.54 -3.03 -28.00
C LEU A 182 9.58 -4.19 -27.72
N VAL A 183 8.35 -4.07 -28.21
CA VAL A 183 7.35 -5.13 -28.09
C VAL A 183 7.27 -5.89 -29.41
N TYR A 184 7.67 -7.17 -29.40
CA TYR A 184 7.78 -8.08 -30.55
C TYR A 184 8.24 -7.37 -31.85
N PRO A 185 9.36 -6.62 -31.82
CA PRO A 185 9.75 -5.75 -32.92
C PRO A 185 10.03 -6.54 -34.20
N VAL A 186 9.65 -6.00 -35.36
CA VAL A 186 10.22 -6.48 -36.62
C VAL A 186 11.67 -6.00 -36.69
N THR A 187 12.63 -6.88 -36.87
CA THR A 187 14.07 -6.55 -36.84
C THR A 187 14.86 -7.08 -38.02
N ASP A 188 14.30 -8.04 -38.75
CA ASP A 188 14.89 -8.73 -39.89
C ASP A 188 13.84 -8.97 -40.98
N CYS A 189 14.28 -9.11 -42.23
CA CYS A 189 13.43 -9.48 -43.36
C CYS A 189 13.48 -10.98 -43.69
N ASP A 190 14.32 -11.74 -42.97
CA ASP A 190 14.47 -13.19 -43.12
C ASP A 190 13.26 -13.97 -42.56
N MET A 191 12.31 -14.28 -43.45
CA MET A 191 11.14 -15.12 -43.15
C MET A 191 11.42 -16.63 -43.23
N THR A 192 12.69 -17.06 -43.29
CA THR A 192 13.07 -18.49 -43.30
C THR A 192 13.31 -19.08 -41.91
N ARG A 193 13.25 -18.23 -40.87
CA ARG A 193 13.40 -18.64 -39.46
C ARG A 193 12.35 -19.69 -39.05
N PRO A 194 12.69 -20.67 -38.20
CA PRO A 194 11.75 -21.68 -37.71
C PRO A 194 10.42 -21.12 -37.18
N SER A 195 10.43 -19.96 -36.52
CA SER A 195 9.21 -19.29 -36.03
C SER A 195 8.20 -18.96 -37.14
N TYR A 196 8.65 -18.64 -38.36
CA TYR A 196 7.80 -18.38 -39.53
C TYR A 196 7.24 -19.65 -40.18
N ALA A 197 7.91 -20.79 -40.01
CA ALA A 197 7.44 -22.07 -40.53
C ALA A 197 6.55 -22.83 -39.52
N ASN A 198 6.61 -22.47 -38.24
CA ASN A 198 5.83 -23.13 -37.20
C ASN A 198 4.32 -22.83 -37.36
N MET A 199 3.52 -23.88 -37.48
CA MET A 199 2.06 -23.80 -37.62
C MET A 199 1.37 -23.24 -36.37
N ASP A 200 1.94 -23.44 -35.19
CA ASP A 200 1.39 -22.88 -33.96
C ASP A 200 1.50 -21.35 -33.90
N ASN A 201 2.41 -20.76 -34.68
CA ASN A 201 2.63 -19.31 -34.75
C ASN A 201 1.80 -18.63 -35.85
N GLN A 202 1.12 -19.39 -36.72
CA GLN A 202 0.32 -18.84 -37.84
C GLN A 202 -1.07 -18.39 -37.36
N LEU A 203 -1.09 -17.32 -36.55
CA LEU A 203 -2.30 -16.80 -35.91
C LEU A 203 -2.74 -15.50 -36.59
N LEU A 204 -3.00 -14.43 -35.82
CA LEU A 204 -3.37 -13.12 -36.39
C LEU A 204 -2.33 -12.60 -37.36
N LEU A 205 -1.07 -12.60 -36.92
CA LEU A 205 0.06 -12.40 -37.80
C LEU A 205 0.54 -13.78 -38.28
N ASN A 206 0.73 -13.91 -39.59
CA ASN A 206 1.21 -15.12 -40.24
C ASN A 206 2.18 -14.77 -41.38
N THR A 207 2.88 -15.77 -41.90
CA THR A 207 3.93 -15.58 -42.89
C THR A 207 3.44 -14.89 -44.17
N PRO A 208 2.28 -15.27 -44.77
CA PRO A 208 1.71 -14.52 -45.89
C PRO A 208 1.46 -13.03 -45.59
N MET A 209 0.98 -12.72 -44.38
CA MET A 209 0.73 -11.35 -43.97
C MET A 209 2.01 -10.53 -43.80
N MET A 210 3.06 -11.10 -43.22
CA MET A 210 4.36 -10.42 -43.16
C MET A 210 4.99 -10.21 -44.54
N LYS A 211 4.82 -11.18 -45.45
CA LYS A 211 5.23 -11.00 -46.84
C LYS A 211 4.49 -9.81 -47.47
N TRP A 212 3.18 -9.73 -47.28
CA TRP A 212 2.35 -8.63 -47.77
C TRP A 212 2.78 -7.27 -47.22
N PHE A 213 3.08 -7.17 -45.91
CA PHE A 213 3.62 -5.95 -45.32
C PHE A 213 4.96 -5.53 -45.94
N TRP A 214 5.90 -6.47 -46.06
CA TRP A 214 7.20 -6.21 -46.66
C TRP A 214 7.11 -5.83 -48.15
N ASP A 215 6.19 -6.43 -48.90
CA ASP A 215 5.98 -6.13 -50.32
C ASP A 215 5.42 -4.72 -50.53
N HIS A 216 4.54 -4.23 -49.64
CA HIS A 216 4.06 -2.86 -49.70
C HIS A 216 5.09 -1.86 -49.19
N TYR A 217 5.76 -2.16 -48.07
CA TYR A 217 6.70 -1.25 -47.41
C TYR A 217 8.01 -1.08 -48.18
N ALA A 218 8.65 -2.19 -48.56
CA ALA A 218 9.94 -2.23 -49.24
C ALA A 218 9.90 -3.29 -50.35
N PRO A 219 9.26 -2.99 -51.51
CA PRO A 219 9.10 -3.96 -52.61
C PRO A 219 10.43 -4.39 -53.24
N ASN A 220 11.48 -3.57 -53.11
CA ASN A 220 12.82 -3.92 -53.53
C ASN A 220 13.53 -4.68 -52.40
N GLU A 221 13.85 -5.96 -52.63
CA GLU A 221 14.49 -6.82 -51.62
C GLU A 221 15.85 -6.30 -51.14
N ALA A 222 16.59 -5.56 -51.98
CA ALA A 222 17.85 -4.95 -51.56
C ALA A 222 17.64 -3.92 -50.44
N ASP A 223 16.52 -3.18 -50.48
CA ASP A 223 16.22 -2.15 -49.49
C ASP A 223 15.87 -2.75 -48.12
N ARG A 224 15.30 -3.96 -48.10
CA ARG A 224 14.95 -4.67 -46.86
C ARG A 224 16.18 -4.98 -46.00
N LYS A 225 17.35 -5.18 -46.62
CA LYS A 225 18.60 -5.49 -45.92
C LYS A 225 19.29 -4.27 -45.33
N ASN A 226 18.81 -3.06 -45.61
CA ASN A 226 19.35 -1.85 -45.00
C ASN A 226 19.04 -1.82 -43.50
N VAL A 227 19.96 -1.28 -42.70
CA VAL A 227 19.80 -1.15 -41.24
C VAL A 227 18.59 -0.28 -40.85
N ASP A 228 18.20 0.64 -41.73
CA ASP A 228 17.02 1.49 -41.59
C ASP A 228 15.70 0.78 -41.95
N ALA A 229 15.74 -0.51 -42.29
CA ALA A 229 14.58 -1.38 -42.51
C ALA A 229 14.65 -2.64 -41.62
N SER A 230 15.83 -3.27 -41.55
CA SER A 230 16.13 -4.42 -40.70
C SER A 230 17.25 -4.07 -39.71
N PRO A 231 16.92 -3.49 -38.53
CA PRO A 231 17.90 -3.03 -37.54
C PRO A 231 18.82 -4.13 -37.00
N LEU A 232 18.46 -5.41 -37.14
CA LEU A 232 19.33 -6.54 -36.78
C LEU A 232 20.61 -6.63 -37.62
N HIS A 233 20.62 -6.06 -38.83
CA HIS A 233 21.78 -6.08 -39.72
C HIS A 233 22.83 -5.01 -39.40
N ALA A 234 22.65 -4.23 -38.33
CA ALA A 234 23.64 -3.24 -37.92
C ALA A 234 24.98 -3.89 -37.55
N GLY A 235 26.07 -3.38 -38.15
CA GLY A 235 27.42 -3.90 -37.88
C GLY A 235 27.94 -3.61 -36.47
N ASP A 236 27.35 -2.64 -35.76
CA ASP A 236 27.71 -2.28 -34.39
C ASP A 236 26.52 -1.69 -33.61
N LEU A 237 26.04 -2.46 -32.62
CA LEU A 237 24.97 -2.08 -31.70
C LEU A 237 25.46 -1.50 -30.36
N SER A 238 26.78 -1.36 -30.15
CA SER A 238 27.31 -0.87 -28.87
C SER A 238 26.92 0.58 -28.61
N GLY A 239 26.72 0.97 -27.35
CA GLY A 239 26.33 2.34 -27.00
C GLY A 239 24.90 2.74 -27.38
N LEU A 240 24.07 1.82 -27.86
CA LEU A 240 22.62 2.01 -27.92
C LEU A 240 22.01 2.08 -26.50
N PRO A 241 20.84 2.72 -26.32
CA PRO A 241 20.19 2.79 -25.02
C PRO A 241 19.81 1.40 -24.50
N PRO A 242 19.77 1.18 -23.17
CA PRO A 242 19.21 -0.03 -22.57
C PRO A 242 17.83 -0.38 -23.15
N ALA A 243 17.53 -1.67 -23.24
CA ALA A 243 16.32 -2.16 -23.90
C ALA A 243 15.41 -2.97 -22.96
N VAL A 244 14.11 -2.74 -23.06
CA VAL A 244 13.06 -3.63 -22.56
C VAL A 244 12.47 -4.34 -23.77
N VAL A 245 12.65 -5.66 -23.84
CA VAL A 245 12.17 -6.49 -24.97
C VAL A 245 11.06 -7.42 -24.49
N VAL A 246 9.88 -7.30 -25.09
CA VAL A 246 8.71 -8.14 -24.79
C VAL A 246 8.41 -9.00 -26.00
N THR A 247 8.20 -10.30 -25.82
CA THR A 247 7.78 -11.21 -26.89
C THR A 247 6.53 -11.98 -26.48
N ALA A 248 5.86 -12.60 -27.47
CA ALA A 248 4.78 -13.55 -27.24
C ALA A 248 5.24 -14.97 -27.61
N GLU A 249 4.81 -15.97 -26.85
CA GLU A 249 5.22 -17.37 -27.08
C GLU A 249 4.86 -17.85 -28.50
N TYR A 250 3.67 -17.51 -29.00
CA TYR A 250 3.14 -17.92 -30.30
C TYR A 250 3.16 -16.78 -31.31
N ASP A 251 4.37 -16.35 -31.69
CA ASP A 251 4.60 -15.26 -32.63
C ASP A 251 5.66 -15.65 -33.68
N ILE A 252 5.40 -15.33 -34.95
CA ILE A 252 6.36 -15.53 -36.05
C ILE A 252 7.58 -14.60 -35.91
N LEU A 253 7.43 -13.43 -35.29
CA LEU A 253 8.53 -12.46 -35.07
C LEU A 253 9.36 -12.77 -33.82
N ARG A 254 9.01 -13.81 -33.06
CA ARG A 254 9.64 -14.12 -31.77
C ARG A 254 11.16 -14.29 -31.90
N GLU A 255 11.60 -15.12 -32.83
CA GLU A 255 13.03 -15.46 -32.97
C GLU A 255 13.88 -14.30 -33.50
N GLU A 256 13.33 -13.41 -34.34
CA GLU A 256 14.07 -12.20 -34.74
C GLU A 256 14.14 -11.18 -33.60
N SER A 257 13.07 -11.05 -32.79
CA SER A 257 13.05 -10.20 -31.59
C SER A 257 14.09 -10.68 -30.56
N GLU A 258 14.16 -11.98 -30.33
CA GLU A 258 15.17 -12.63 -29.49
C GLU A 258 16.59 -12.44 -30.04
N ALA A 259 16.77 -12.62 -31.36
CA ALA A 259 18.06 -12.42 -32.00
C ALA A 259 18.56 -10.97 -31.83
N TYR A 260 17.67 -9.98 -31.91
CA TYR A 260 18.04 -8.58 -31.67
C TYR A 260 18.37 -8.31 -30.20
N ALA A 261 17.59 -8.85 -29.26
CA ALA A 261 17.89 -8.77 -27.83
C ALA A 261 19.28 -9.36 -27.51
N ASP A 262 19.61 -10.50 -28.11
CA ASP A 262 20.91 -11.15 -27.94
C ASP A 262 22.04 -10.37 -28.62
N ALA A 263 21.78 -9.76 -29.78
CA ALA A 263 22.75 -8.89 -30.44
C ALA A 263 23.07 -7.65 -29.60
N LEU A 264 22.06 -7.03 -28.98
CA LEU A 264 22.22 -5.94 -28.01
C LEU A 264 23.07 -6.35 -26.81
N ARG A 265 22.75 -7.50 -26.18
CA ARG A 265 23.54 -8.04 -25.05
C ARG A 265 24.99 -8.29 -25.42
N LYS A 266 25.23 -8.92 -26.58
CA LYS A 266 26.59 -9.18 -27.10
C LYS A 266 27.36 -7.88 -27.35
N ALA A 267 26.68 -6.81 -27.71
CA ALA A 267 27.24 -5.48 -27.88
C ALA A 267 27.41 -4.69 -26.56
N GLY A 268 27.10 -5.31 -25.41
CA GLY A 268 27.22 -4.71 -24.08
C GLY A 268 26.06 -3.77 -23.67
N VAL A 269 24.95 -3.78 -24.42
CA VAL A 269 23.75 -3.03 -24.07
C VAL A 269 22.95 -3.79 -23.01
N PRO A 270 22.54 -3.16 -21.89
CA PRO A 270 21.67 -3.81 -20.92
C PRO A 270 20.30 -4.14 -21.53
N VAL A 271 19.84 -5.38 -21.36
CA VAL A 271 18.55 -5.83 -21.90
C VAL A 271 17.75 -6.57 -20.83
N THR A 272 16.58 -6.04 -20.49
CA THR A 272 15.53 -6.80 -19.79
C THR A 272 14.64 -7.47 -20.84
N PHE A 273 14.31 -8.75 -20.64
CA PHE A 273 13.53 -9.54 -21.60
C PHE A 273 12.42 -10.31 -20.89
N LYS A 274 11.21 -10.31 -21.47
CA LYS A 274 10.08 -11.13 -21.00
C LYS A 274 9.31 -11.70 -22.18
N GLN A 275 9.21 -13.03 -22.22
CA GLN A 275 8.22 -13.71 -23.04
C GLN A 275 6.91 -13.83 -22.25
N PHE A 276 5.79 -13.47 -22.88
CA PHE A 276 4.46 -13.72 -22.37
C PHE A 276 3.96 -15.08 -22.88
N ASP A 277 3.84 -16.02 -21.94
CA ASP A 277 3.39 -17.38 -22.23
C ASP A 277 1.94 -17.39 -22.72
N LYS A 278 1.65 -18.30 -23.66
CA LYS A 278 0.32 -18.56 -24.23
C LYS A 278 -0.31 -17.36 -24.94
N GLN A 279 0.48 -16.32 -25.23
CA GLN A 279 0.08 -15.15 -26.00
C GLN A 279 0.52 -15.24 -27.46
N MET A 280 -0.09 -14.40 -28.30
CA MET A 280 0.18 -14.27 -29.73
C MET A 280 0.63 -12.85 -30.12
N HIS A 281 1.08 -12.66 -31.36
CA HIS A 281 1.34 -11.33 -31.91
C HIS A 281 0.13 -10.40 -31.75
N ASN A 282 0.39 -9.10 -31.54
CA ASN A 282 -0.60 -8.04 -31.36
C ASN A 282 -1.34 -8.04 -30.00
N PHE A 283 -1.06 -8.97 -29.07
CA PHE A 283 -1.77 -9.00 -27.78
C PHE A 283 -1.60 -7.70 -26.96
N PHE A 284 -0.45 -7.02 -27.08
CA PHE A 284 -0.15 -5.78 -26.36
C PHE A 284 -1.02 -4.60 -26.84
N ALA A 285 -1.41 -4.63 -28.12
CA ALA A 285 -2.21 -3.60 -28.78
C ALA A 285 -3.73 -3.86 -28.70
N MET A 286 -4.19 -4.76 -27.82
CA MET A 286 -5.60 -5.12 -27.65
C MET A 286 -6.11 -4.83 -26.22
N PRO A 287 -6.14 -3.56 -25.79
CA PRO A 287 -6.53 -3.19 -24.45
C PRO A 287 -7.99 -3.60 -24.16
N GLY A 288 -8.23 -4.11 -22.96
CA GLY A 288 -9.56 -4.55 -22.50
C GLY A 288 -10.05 -5.89 -23.07
N LEU A 289 -9.41 -6.45 -24.10
CA LEU A 289 -9.79 -7.75 -24.68
C LEU A 289 -9.02 -8.92 -24.08
N LEU A 290 -7.72 -8.75 -23.82
CA LEU A 290 -6.84 -9.80 -23.34
C LEU A 290 -6.26 -9.44 -21.96
N PRO A 291 -6.48 -10.25 -20.90
CA PRO A 291 -5.94 -9.98 -19.57
C PRO A 291 -4.40 -9.89 -19.53
N ALA A 292 -3.71 -10.57 -20.45
CA ALA A 292 -2.26 -10.51 -20.56
C ALA A 292 -1.74 -9.14 -21.02
N GLN A 293 -2.57 -8.35 -21.71
CA GLN A 293 -2.21 -7.00 -22.15
C GLN A 293 -1.94 -6.08 -20.96
N ALA A 294 -2.84 -6.05 -19.98
CA ALA A 294 -2.66 -5.25 -18.76
C ALA A 294 -1.40 -5.65 -17.99
N LYS A 295 -1.12 -6.96 -17.92
CA LYS A 295 0.13 -7.49 -17.32
C LYS A 295 1.38 -7.03 -18.07
N ALA A 296 1.31 -6.91 -19.39
CA ALA A 296 2.42 -6.42 -20.19
C ALA A 296 2.65 -4.91 -20.03
N ILE A 297 1.58 -4.11 -19.94
CA ILE A 297 1.67 -2.68 -19.58
C ILE A 297 2.29 -2.53 -18.19
N ASP A 298 1.85 -3.31 -17.20
CA ASP A 298 2.39 -3.27 -15.84
C ASP A 298 3.88 -3.62 -15.81
N TYR A 299 4.27 -4.70 -16.50
CA TYR A 299 5.66 -5.13 -16.60
C TYR A 299 6.56 -4.07 -17.24
N VAL A 300 6.15 -3.53 -18.39
CA VAL A 300 6.90 -2.46 -19.08
C VAL A 300 6.99 -1.22 -18.19
N GLY A 301 5.89 -0.87 -17.51
CA GLY A 301 5.85 0.20 -16.54
C GLY A 301 6.86 0.02 -15.40
N ASP A 302 6.94 -1.18 -14.83
CA ASP A 302 7.92 -1.52 -13.78
C ASP A 302 9.35 -1.38 -14.29
N GLN A 303 9.65 -1.83 -15.52
CA GLN A 303 10.99 -1.69 -16.09
C GLN A 303 11.36 -0.22 -16.37
N ILE A 304 10.41 0.59 -16.82
CA ILE A 304 10.60 2.02 -17.02
C ILE A 304 10.82 2.72 -15.67
N ASP A 305 10.00 2.43 -14.66
CA ASP A 305 10.17 3.01 -13.32
C ASP A 305 11.51 2.62 -12.70
N GLN A 306 11.97 1.37 -12.88
CA GLN A 306 13.29 0.93 -12.42
C GLN A 306 14.43 1.66 -13.14
N HIS A 307 14.25 2.00 -14.42
CA HIS A 307 15.25 2.70 -15.21
C HIS A 307 15.29 4.22 -14.92
N LEU A 308 14.13 4.86 -14.79
CA LEU A 308 14.01 6.29 -14.56
C LEU A 308 14.16 6.66 -13.08
N GLY A 309 13.79 5.77 -12.17
CA GLY A 309 13.87 5.98 -10.73
C GLY A 309 15.29 5.91 -10.20
N ARG A 310 15.51 6.52 -9.04
CA ARG A 310 16.66 6.14 -8.21
C ARG A 310 16.40 4.71 -7.73
N TYR A 311 17.24 3.77 -8.12
CA TYR A 311 17.10 2.38 -7.73
C TYR A 311 18.09 2.04 -6.62
N SER A 312 17.60 1.43 -5.54
CA SER A 312 18.46 0.91 -4.48
C SER A 312 18.09 -0.52 -4.12
N GLN A 313 19.05 -1.24 -3.53
CA GLN A 313 18.85 -2.61 -3.08
C GLN A 313 19.04 -2.73 -1.57
N ALA A 314 18.17 -3.51 -0.95
CA ALA A 314 18.24 -3.94 0.44
C ALA A 314 17.96 -5.45 0.52
N ASP A 315 18.31 -6.08 1.63
CA ASP A 315 17.81 -7.42 1.94
C ASP A 315 16.37 -7.33 2.43
N ALA A 316 16.09 -6.33 3.26
CA ALA A 316 14.76 -6.09 3.84
C ALA A 316 14.39 -4.60 3.84
N VAL A 317 13.13 -4.31 3.54
CA VAL A 317 12.52 -2.98 3.71
C VAL A 317 11.47 -3.07 4.81
N ILE A 318 11.53 -2.12 5.74
CA ILE A 318 10.55 -1.96 6.82
C ILE A 318 9.77 -0.67 6.57
N VAL A 319 8.45 -0.71 6.67
CA VAL A 319 7.59 0.48 6.50
C VAL A 319 7.08 0.93 7.87
N GLY A 320 7.50 2.12 8.30
CA GLY A 320 7.18 2.74 9.59
C GLY A 320 8.35 2.71 10.59
N ALA A 321 8.60 3.83 11.27
CA ALA A 321 9.63 4.01 12.31
C ALA A 321 9.03 4.21 13.71
N GLY A 322 7.88 3.57 13.98
CA GLY A 322 7.36 3.38 15.34
C GLY A 322 8.12 2.29 16.10
N PHE A 323 7.60 1.88 17.27
CA PHE A 323 8.25 0.86 18.09
C PHE A 323 8.46 -0.48 17.36
N ALA A 324 7.52 -0.91 16.52
CA ALA A 324 7.69 -2.10 15.70
C ALA A 324 8.88 -1.98 14.73
N GLY A 325 8.93 -0.90 13.95
CA GLY A 325 9.95 -0.74 12.92
C GLY A 325 11.35 -0.51 13.47
N MET A 326 11.48 0.24 14.57
CA MET A 326 12.76 0.43 15.25
C MET A 326 13.32 -0.90 15.78
N TYR A 327 12.48 -1.72 16.40
CA TYR A 327 12.94 -3.02 16.92
C TYR A 327 13.25 -4.01 15.79
N GLN A 328 12.42 -4.04 14.75
CA GLN A 328 12.68 -4.87 13.57
C GLN A 328 14.00 -4.48 12.88
N LEU A 329 14.29 -3.19 12.75
CA LEU A 329 15.56 -2.71 12.19
C LEU A 329 16.75 -3.19 13.03
N LYS A 330 16.66 -3.07 14.36
CA LYS A 330 17.69 -3.55 15.28
C LYS A 330 17.97 -5.05 15.06
N ARG A 331 16.93 -5.88 15.08
CA ARG A 331 17.07 -7.35 14.93
C ARG A 331 17.65 -7.73 13.56
N LEU A 332 17.16 -7.16 12.46
CA LEU A 332 17.69 -7.49 11.13
C LEU A 332 19.14 -7.02 10.93
N ARG A 333 19.53 -5.88 11.53
CA ARG A 333 20.93 -5.43 11.54
C ARG A 333 21.84 -6.37 12.31
N GLU A 334 21.40 -6.89 13.44
CA GLU A 334 22.15 -7.90 14.23
C GLU A 334 22.35 -9.19 13.45
N MET A 335 21.43 -9.52 12.55
CA MET A 335 21.54 -10.65 11.62
C MET A 335 22.46 -10.36 10.41
N GLY A 336 23.04 -9.16 10.33
CA GLY A 336 23.91 -8.74 9.23
C GLY A 336 23.17 -8.44 7.92
N LEU A 337 21.86 -8.20 7.96
CA LEU A 337 21.07 -7.84 6.78
C LEU A 337 21.20 -6.34 6.48
N LYS A 338 21.32 -6.02 5.19
CA LYS A 338 21.21 -4.64 4.71
C LYS A 338 19.74 -4.24 4.76
N THR A 339 19.35 -3.53 5.82
CA THR A 339 17.96 -3.15 6.07
C THR A 339 17.75 -1.66 5.93
N ARG A 340 16.59 -1.26 5.42
CA ARG A 340 16.16 0.14 5.33
C ARG A 340 14.75 0.30 5.88
N VAL A 341 14.53 1.35 6.66
CA VAL A 341 13.20 1.77 7.12
C VAL A 341 12.74 2.95 6.29
N VAL A 342 11.46 3.01 5.91
CA VAL A 342 10.82 4.15 5.26
C VAL A 342 9.74 4.70 6.20
N GLU A 343 9.80 5.98 6.54
CA GLU A 343 8.88 6.67 7.46
C GLU A 343 8.39 7.99 6.87
N ALA A 344 7.08 8.23 6.99
CA ALA A 344 6.44 9.43 6.44
C ALA A 344 6.70 10.68 7.28
N GLY A 345 6.89 10.54 8.60
CA GLY A 345 7.28 11.62 9.49
C GLY A 345 8.76 11.99 9.36
N ASP A 346 9.16 13.11 9.97
CA ASP A 346 10.56 13.56 10.04
C ASP A 346 11.35 12.93 11.21
N GLY A 347 10.68 12.08 12.01
CA GLY A 347 11.21 11.50 13.23
C GLY A 347 10.66 10.11 13.55
N VAL A 348 11.26 9.49 14.57
CA VAL A 348 10.85 8.18 15.09
C VAL A 348 9.69 8.32 16.08
N GLY A 349 9.03 7.20 16.41
CA GLY A 349 8.05 7.12 17.50
C GLY A 349 6.64 6.73 17.06
N GLY A 350 6.34 6.79 15.76
CA GLY A 350 5.05 6.35 15.20
C GLY A 350 3.88 7.11 15.83
N THR A 351 2.94 6.41 16.48
CA THR A 351 1.82 7.01 17.23
C THR A 351 2.27 8.16 18.12
N TRP A 352 3.39 8.00 18.84
CA TRP A 352 3.90 9.01 19.75
C TRP A 352 4.60 10.18 19.06
N TYR A 353 4.89 10.08 17.77
CA TYR A 353 5.32 11.22 16.96
C TYR A 353 4.11 12.03 16.46
N TRP A 354 3.04 11.36 16.01
CA TRP A 354 1.88 12.00 15.35
C TRP A 354 0.83 12.56 16.34
N ASN A 355 0.57 11.86 17.45
CA ASN A 355 -0.52 12.17 18.37
C ASN A 355 -0.14 13.19 19.44
N ARG A 356 0.12 14.45 19.05
CA ARG A 356 0.57 15.53 19.95
C ARG A 356 -0.56 16.40 20.53
N TYR A 357 -1.80 15.90 20.48
CA TYR A 357 -2.95 16.62 21.03
C TYR A 357 -2.80 16.79 22.57
N PRO A 358 -3.36 17.86 23.16
CA PRO A 358 -3.20 18.10 24.60
C PRO A 358 -3.78 16.94 25.41
N GLY A 359 -3.05 16.46 26.41
CA GLY A 359 -3.46 15.33 27.26
C GLY A 359 -3.16 13.94 26.72
N ALA A 360 -2.57 13.81 25.52
CA ALA A 360 -2.19 12.51 24.95
C ALA A 360 -1.30 11.72 25.91
N ARG A 361 -1.75 10.50 26.27
CA ARG A 361 -1.13 9.65 27.29
C ARG A 361 -1.37 8.17 27.02
N CYS A 362 -0.46 7.31 27.46
CA CYS A 362 -0.66 5.87 27.45
C CYS A 362 -1.70 5.42 28.50
N ASP A 363 -2.46 4.39 28.18
CA ASP A 363 -3.40 3.73 29.10
C ASP A 363 -2.82 2.45 29.73
N ILE A 364 -1.56 2.13 29.43
CA ILE A 364 -0.74 1.12 30.08
C ILE A 364 0.26 1.81 30.99
N GLU A 365 0.51 1.25 32.17
CA GLU A 365 1.47 1.82 33.11
C GLU A 365 2.87 1.90 32.51
N SER A 366 3.57 3.02 32.74
CA SER A 366 4.84 3.38 32.09
C SER A 366 5.92 2.31 32.23
N LEU A 367 5.99 1.70 33.41
CA LEU A 367 6.95 0.64 33.70
C LEU A 367 6.73 -0.61 32.83
N GLY A 368 5.49 -0.86 32.39
CA GLY A 368 5.12 -1.96 31.50
C GLY A 368 5.04 -1.60 30.02
N TYR A 369 5.02 -0.31 29.66
CA TYR A 369 4.94 0.16 28.28
C TYR A 369 6.31 0.63 27.74
N SER A 370 7.25 -0.30 27.67
CA SER A 370 8.62 -0.08 27.18
C SER A 370 9.21 -1.40 26.68
N TYR A 371 10.29 -1.34 25.91
CA TYR A 371 10.96 -2.54 25.39
C TYR A 371 11.54 -3.38 26.53
N GLY A 372 11.39 -4.71 26.41
CA GLY A 372 11.96 -5.72 27.29
C GLY A 372 13.21 -6.41 26.72
N PHE A 373 13.58 -6.15 25.45
CA PHE A 373 14.70 -6.83 24.78
C PHE A 373 16.10 -6.50 25.34
N ASP A 374 16.31 -5.35 25.99
CA ASP A 374 17.60 -4.94 26.54
C ASP A 374 17.49 -4.66 28.06
N PRO A 375 18.07 -5.51 28.91
CA PRO A 375 18.12 -5.28 30.36
C PRO A 375 18.82 -3.97 30.75
N GLU A 376 19.83 -3.51 30.01
CA GLU A 376 20.53 -2.27 30.36
C GLU A 376 19.67 -1.03 30.09
N LEU A 377 18.91 -1.03 28.98
CA LEU A 377 17.95 0.03 28.66
C LEU A 377 16.90 0.22 29.76
N GLU A 378 16.40 -0.88 30.34
CA GLU A 378 15.45 -0.83 31.46
C GLU A 378 16.04 -0.19 32.72
N GLN A 379 17.33 -0.44 32.98
CA GLN A 379 18.02 0.13 34.14
C GLN A 379 18.36 1.61 33.92
N GLU A 380 18.67 1.99 32.68
CA GLU A 380 19.04 3.36 32.31
C GLU A 380 17.84 4.31 32.33
N TRP A 381 16.71 3.92 31.73
CA TRP A 381 15.55 4.80 31.63
C TRP A 381 14.79 4.91 32.97
N SER A 382 14.17 6.06 33.21
CA SER A 382 13.36 6.32 34.40
C SER A 382 12.11 7.11 34.01
N TRP A 383 10.95 6.50 34.22
CA TRP A 383 9.65 7.12 34.00
C TRP A 383 9.27 8.03 35.17
N SER A 384 8.63 9.15 34.87
CA SER A 384 8.27 10.18 35.85
C SER A 384 6.92 9.93 36.54
N GLU A 385 5.99 9.25 35.86
CA GLU A 385 4.61 9.09 36.32
C GLU A 385 4.04 7.71 35.93
N ARG A 386 2.94 7.33 36.60
CA ARG A 386 2.31 6.00 36.47
C ARG A 386 1.93 5.68 35.02
N TYR A 387 1.45 6.65 34.27
CA TYR A 387 1.10 6.52 32.86
C TYR A 387 1.80 7.61 32.07
N ALA A 388 2.79 7.31 31.23
CA ALA A 388 3.61 8.32 30.59
C ALA A 388 2.84 9.18 29.57
N THR A 389 3.12 10.47 29.53
CA THR A 389 2.61 11.38 28.48
C THR A 389 3.24 11.09 27.12
N GLN A 390 2.59 11.55 26.04
CA GLN A 390 3.15 11.45 24.70
C GLN A 390 4.58 12.01 24.57
N PRO A 391 4.93 13.20 25.09
CA PRO A 391 6.30 13.72 24.98
C PRO A 391 7.35 12.83 25.68
N GLU A 392 7.01 12.23 26.82
CA GLU A 392 7.92 11.33 27.55
C GLU A 392 8.16 10.02 26.77
N ILE A 393 7.10 9.45 26.19
CA ILE A 393 7.22 8.23 25.37
C ILE A 393 7.96 8.50 24.07
N LEU A 394 7.74 9.66 23.44
CA LEU A 394 8.52 10.09 22.28
C LEU A 394 10.00 10.26 22.65
N SER A 395 10.30 10.86 23.80
CA SER A 395 11.68 10.98 24.30
C SER A 395 12.34 9.61 24.54
N TYR A 396 11.59 8.63 25.06
CA TYR A 396 12.06 7.25 25.16
C TYR A 396 12.36 6.64 23.79
N ALA A 397 11.47 6.81 22.81
CA ALA A 397 11.70 6.33 21.44
C ALA A 397 12.95 6.98 20.80
N GLU A 398 13.15 8.28 20.99
CA GLU A 398 14.35 8.99 20.53
C GLU A 398 15.62 8.51 21.23
N HIS A 399 15.55 8.26 22.54
CA HIS A 399 16.63 7.68 23.32
C HIS A 399 17.03 6.31 22.77
N VAL A 400 16.06 5.43 22.50
CA VAL A 400 16.32 4.11 21.88
C VAL A 400 16.93 4.26 20.49
N ALA A 401 16.37 5.12 19.64
CA ALA A 401 16.89 5.33 18.30
C ALA A 401 18.33 5.86 18.30
N LYS A 402 18.69 6.67 19.30
CA LYS A 402 20.07 7.14 19.52
C LYS A 402 20.97 6.03 20.08
N ARG A 403 20.53 5.29 21.10
CA ARG A 403 21.29 4.21 21.77
C ARG A 403 21.75 3.14 20.78
N TYR A 404 20.90 2.79 19.82
CA TYR A 404 21.19 1.77 18.81
C TYR A 404 21.59 2.32 17.43
N ASP A 405 21.81 3.65 17.32
CA ASP A 405 22.20 4.32 16.08
C ASP A 405 21.29 3.92 14.89
N LEU A 406 19.97 3.97 15.11
CA LEU A 406 18.98 3.47 14.15
C LEU A 406 18.74 4.46 13.00
N ARG A 407 18.77 5.77 13.29
CA ARG A 407 18.36 6.83 12.37
C ARG A 407 19.09 6.80 11.02
N LYS A 408 20.35 6.35 10.98
CA LYS A 408 21.15 6.28 9.75
C LYS A 408 20.59 5.32 8.69
N ASP A 409 19.75 4.36 9.09
CA ASP A 409 19.11 3.39 8.19
C ASP A 409 17.61 3.67 8.00
N ILE A 410 17.13 4.83 8.48
CA ILE A 410 15.75 5.30 8.32
C ILE A 410 15.70 6.44 7.31
N THR A 411 14.84 6.31 6.31
CA THR A 411 14.50 7.39 5.38
C THR A 411 13.20 8.03 5.83
N PHE A 412 13.34 9.22 6.42
CA PHE A 412 12.23 10.06 6.87
C PHE A 412 11.59 10.83 5.71
N GLU A 413 10.46 11.49 5.97
CA GLU A 413 9.72 12.33 5.02
C GLU A 413 9.46 11.60 3.68
N THR A 414 9.25 10.29 3.76
CA THR A 414 9.12 9.42 2.59
C THR A 414 8.00 8.42 2.83
N ARG A 415 7.06 8.31 1.90
CA ARG A 415 5.95 7.35 1.98
C ARG A 415 6.12 6.24 0.96
N VAL A 416 5.92 4.99 1.38
CA VAL A 416 5.72 3.89 0.42
C VAL A 416 4.35 4.03 -0.22
N THR A 417 4.30 4.05 -1.55
CA THR A 417 3.07 4.24 -2.33
C THR A 417 2.60 2.96 -3.00
N ARG A 418 3.54 2.10 -3.42
CA ARG A 418 3.27 0.82 -4.10
C ARG A 418 4.35 -0.20 -3.75
N ALA A 419 3.98 -1.47 -3.67
CA ALA A 419 4.92 -2.58 -3.51
C ALA A 419 4.49 -3.76 -4.39
N VAL A 420 5.37 -4.23 -5.28
CA VAL A 420 5.06 -5.29 -6.24
C VAL A 420 5.99 -6.46 -6.04
N TYR A 421 5.42 -7.65 -5.89
CA TYR A 421 6.18 -8.90 -5.83
C TYR A 421 6.48 -9.43 -7.23
N ASP A 422 7.75 -9.73 -7.48
CA ASP A 422 8.24 -10.34 -8.71
C ASP A 422 8.56 -11.82 -8.46
N GLU A 423 7.78 -12.71 -9.09
CA GLU A 423 7.91 -14.16 -8.98
C GLU A 423 9.16 -14.72 -9.70
N ASP A 424 9.71 -14.00 -10.68
CA ASP A 424 10.90 -14.42 -11.41
C ASP A 424 12.18 -14.16 -10.62
N THR A 425 12.18 -13.09 -9.81
CA THR A 425 13.31 -12.73 -8.94
C THR A 425 13.10 -13.10 -7.47
N SER A 426 11.87 -13.46 -7.07
CA SER A 426 11.47 -13.70 -5.67
C SER A 426 11.74 -12.49 -4.76
N ARG A 427 11.46 -11.29 -5.28
CA ARG A 427 11.75 -10.01 -4.60
C ARG A 427 10.58 -9.05 -4.73
N TRP A 428 10.49 -8.15 -3.76
CA TRP A 428 9.64 -6.98 -3.79
C TRP A 428 10.35 -5.81 -4.47
N THR A 429 9.61 -5.05 -5.27
CA THR A 429 9.97 -3.69 -5.68
C THR A 429 9.05 -2.71 -4.95
N ILE A 430 9.63 -1.88 -4.09
CA ILE A 430 8.94 -0.94 -3.21
C ILE A 430 9.14 0.47 -3.75
N TYR A 431 8.05 1.14 -4.12
CA TYR A 431 8.04 2.49 -4.67
C TYR A 431 7.69 3.51 -3.60
N THR A 432 8.35 4.66 -3.65
CA THR A 432 8.12 5.78 -2.74
C THR A 432 7.56 7.01 -3.46
N ASP A 433 6.93 7.91 -2.71
CA ASP A 433 6.47 9.22 -3.19
C ASP A 433 7.60 10.15 -3.66
N THR A 434 8.85 9.87 -3.28
CA THR A 434 10.05 10.59 -3.78
C THR A 434 10.53 10.12 -5.16
N GLY A 435 9.87 9.12 -5.74
CA GLY A 435 10.24 8.50 -7.02
C GLY A 435 11.35 7.46 -6.92
N GLU A 436 11.80 7.10 -5.71
CA GLU A 436 12.73 5.99 -5.51
C GLU A 436 12.01 4.63 -5.59
N ALA A 437 12.66 3.65 -6.23
CA ALA A 437 12.28 2.24 -6.21
C ALA A 437 13.35 1.42 -5.46
N ILE A 438 12.94 0.61 -4.48
CA ILE A 438 13.82 -0.18 -3.63
C ILE A 438 13.51 -1.66 -3.85
N SER A 439 14.50 -2.46 -4.25
CA SER A 439 14.32 -3.91 -4.34
C SER A 439 14.77 -4.61 -3.07
N ALA A 440 13.89 -5.43 -2.49
CA ALA A 440 14.15 -6.19 -1.27
C ALA A 440 13.61 -7.62 -1.34
N LYS A 441 14.25 -8.55 -0.63
CA LYS A 441 13.75 -9.93 -0.49
C LYS A 441 12.57 -9.97 0.48
N TYR A 442 12.69 -9.26 1.60
CA TYR A 442 11.69 -9.20 2.66
C TYR A 442 11.05 -7.82 2.75
N LEU A 443 9.72 -7.78 2.90
CA LEU A 443 8.96 -6.56 3.15
C LEU A 443 8.25 -6.68 4.50
N ILE A 444 8.57 -5.80 5.45
CA ILE A 444 7.97 -5.82 6.79
C ILE A 444 7.11 -4.57 6.99
N MET A 445 5.81 -4.77 7.10
CA MET A 445 4.83 -3.72 7.33
C MET A 445 4.69 -3.48 8.84
N ALA A 446 5.47 -2.53 9.36
CA ALA A 446 5.42 -2.03 10.72
C ALA A 446 4.58 -0.73 10.82
N THR A 447 3.52 -0.66 10.02
CA THR A 447 2.75 0.56 9.73
C THR A 447 1.77 0.97 10.82
N GLY A 448 1.60 0.15 11.86
CA GLY A 448 0.71 0.41 12.99
C GLY A 448 -0.78 0.20 12.70
N CYS A 449 -1.53 -0.16 13.74
CA CYS A 449 -2.96 -0.49 13.65
C CYS A 449 -3.87 0.74 13.75
N LEU A 450 -3.36 1.87 14.22
CA LEU A 450 -4.09 3.11 14.47
C LEU A 450 -3.25 4.29 13.97
N SER A 451 -2.92 4.29 12.68
CA SER A 451 -1.94 5.21 12.08
C SER A 451 -2.47 6.00 10.88
N VAL A 452 -3.64 5.66 10.33
CA VAL A 452 -4.34 6.42 9.30
C VAL A 452 -5.55 7.12 9.92
N PRO A 453 -5.44 8.40 10.30
CA PRO A 453 -6.58 9.15 10.84
C PRO A 453 -7.73 9.15 9.83
N LYS A 454 -8.95 9.06 10.34
CA LYS A 454 -10.13 9.24 9.49
C LYS A 454 -10.20 10.71 9.05
N GLU A 455 -10.35 10.91 7.75
CA GLU A 455 -10.78 12.22 7.27
C GLU A 455 -12.21 12.51 7.78
N PRO A 456 -12.56 13.78 8.05
CA PRO A 456 -13.91 14.16 8.46
C PRO A 456 -14.95 13.68 7.43
N ASP A 457 -15.86 12.79 7.85
CA ASP A 457 -16.92 12.22 7.03
C ASP A 457 -18.25 12.98 7.23
N ILE A 458 -18.18 14.30 7.29
CA ILE A 458 -19.31 15.21 7.53
C ILE A 458 -19.42 16.17 6.35
N GLU A 459 -20.64 16.35 5.83
CA GLU A 459 -20.91 17.30 4.74
C GLU A 459 -20.40 18.70 5.10
N GLY A 460 -19.68 19.34 4.19
CA GLY A 460 -19.19 20.71 4.33
C GLY A 460 -18.01 20.88 5.29
N ALA A 461 -17.38 19.81 5.78
CA ALA A 461 -16.22 19.90 6.68
C ALA A 461 -15.07 20.72 6.08
N GLU A 462 -14.89 20.66 4.77
CA GLU A 462 -13.93 21.43 3.98
C GLU A 462 -14.31 22.92 3.81
N SER A 463 -15.55 23.30 4.13
CA SER A 463 -16.06 24.67 3.95
C SER A 463 -15.84 25.59 5.14
N PHE A 464 -15.46 25.06 6.31
CA PHE A 464 -15.24 25.84 7.52
C PHE A 464 -14.08 26.84 7.34
N GLU A 465 -14.31 28.12 7.65
CA GLU A 465 -13.32 29.18 7.45
C GLU A 465 -12.28 29.25 8.57
N GLY A 466 -12.58 28.67 9.75
CA GLY A 466 -11.66 28.59 10.87
C GLY A 466 -10.68 27.41 10.76
N PRO A 467 -9.65 27.36 11.62
CA PRO A 467 -8.75 26.20 11.69
C PRO A 467 -9.49 24.94 12.13
N THR A 468 -9.13 23.82 11.51
CA THR A 468 -9.55 22.48 11.92
C THR A 468 -8.35 21.64 12.33
N TYR A 469 -8.54 20.77 13.32
CA TYR A 469 -7.48 19.88 13.82
C TYR A 469 -7.99 18.46 13.95
N ILE A 470 -7.15 17.48 13.57
CA ILE A 470 -7.43 16.06 13.78
C ILE A 470 -6.44 15.55 14.81
N THR A 471 -6.90 14.85 15.85
CA THR A 471 -6.04 14.41 16.96
C THR A 471 -4.89 13.50 16.51
N GLY A 472 -5.04 12.76 15.41
CA GLY A 472 -3.99 11.94 14.79
C GLY A 472 -3.01 12.67 13.88
N ARG A 473 -3.16 13.98 13.67
CA ARG A 473 -2.25 14.87 12.89
C ARG A 473 -2.16 16.23 13.59
N TRP A 474 -1.77 16.23 14.86
CA TRP A 474 -1.74 17.46 15.64
C TRP A 474 -0.50 18.30 15.31
N PRO A 475 -0.61 19.64 15.19
CA PRO A 475 0.55 20.51 14.98
C PRO A 475 1.63 20.33 16.06
N HIS A 476 2.90 20.37 15.66
CA HIS A 476 4.03 20.09 16.56
C HIS A 476 4.28 21.21 17.57
N GLU A 477 3.96 22.44 17.19
CA GLU A 477 4.04 23.66 17.99
C GLU A 477 2.91 23.79 19.03
N GLY A 478 1.93 22.88 18.97
CA GLY A 478 0.72 22.94 19.79
C GLY A 478 -0.32 23.92 19.24
N VAL A 479 -1.43 24.04 19.95
CA VAL A 479 -2.55 24.93 19.58
C VAL A 479 -2.99 25.68 20.84
N ASP A 480 -3.14 26.99 20.74
CA ASP A 480 -3.65 27.84 21.82
C ASP A 480 -5.16 28.08 21.64
N PHE A 481 -5.95 27.59 22.57
CA PHE A 481 -7.41 27.78 22.58
C PHE A 481 -7.87 28.97 23.42
N THR A 482 -6.95 29.76 23.98
CA THR A 482 -7.29 30.88 24.87
C THR A 482 -8.24 31.86 24.20
N GLY A 483 -9.41 32.07 24.81
CA GLY A 483 -10.42 33.00 24.32
C GLY A 483 -11.19 32.55 23.07
N LYS A 484 -11.04 31.28 22.66
CA LYS A 484 -11.71 30.70 21.48
C LYS A 484 -12.99 29.94 21.85
N LYS A 485 -13.96 29.97 20.93
CA LYS A 485 -15.08 29.02 20.89
C LYS A 485 -14.65 27.78 20.13
N VAL A 486 -14.64 26.63 20.81
CA VAL A 486 -14.10 25.39 20.27
C VAL A 486 -15.20 24.33 20.20
N ALA A 487 -15.30 23.64 19.07
CA ALA A 487 -16.07 22.42 18.94
C ALA A 487 -15.16 21.20 18.99
N VAL A 488 -15.52 20.17 19.75
CA VAL A 488 -14.87 18.84 19.71
C VAL A 488 -15.88 17.81 19.22
N ILE A 489 -15.55 17.09 18.14
CA ILE A 489 -16.40 16.04 17.57
C ILE A 489 -15.81 14.67 17.90
N GLY A 490 -16.58 13.88 18.64
CA GLY A 490 -16.19 12.55 19.12
C GLY A 490 -15.90 12.52 20.62
N THR A 491 -16.12 11.34 21.23
CA THR A 491 -15.93 11.09 22.67
C THR A 491 -15.22 9.76 22.93
N GLY A 492 -14.34 9.34 22.01
CA GLY A 492 -13.42 8.23 22.24
C GLY A 492 -12.20 8.65 23.07
N SER A 493 -11.24 7.74 23.27
CA SER A 493 -10.05 7.97 24.13
C SER A 493 -9.32 9.29 23.83
N SER A 494 -9.07 9.63 22.56
CA SER A 494 -8.40 10.89 22.21
C SER A 494 -9.18 12.14 22.66
N ALA A 495 -10.51 12.13 22.52
CA ALA A 495 -11.34 13.24 22.96
C ALA A 495 -11.40 13.31 24.49
N ILE A 496 -11.58 12.17 25.16
CA ILE A 496 -11.63 12.08 26.63
C ILE A 496 -10.36 12.64 27.25
N GLN A 497 -9.20 12.40 26.65
CA GLN A 497 -7.93 12.97 27.08
C GLN A 497 -7.82 14.48 26.75
N ALA A 498 -8.29 14.92 25.58
CA ALA A 498 -8.14 16.30 25.14
C ALA A 498 -9.12 17.30 25.76
N ILE A 499 -10.37 16.87 25.99
CA ILE A 499 -11.48 17.73 26.42
C ILE A 499 -11.16 18.50 27.71
N PRO A 500 -10.63 17.88 28.79
CA PRO A 500 -10.28 18.61 30.02
C PRO A 500 -9.30 19.75 29.77
N HIS A 501 -8.24 19.51 28.97
CA HIS A 501 -7.23 20.51 28.66
C HIS A 501 -7.75 21.63 27.74
N ILE A 502 -8.57 21.29 26.75
CA ILE A 502 -9.21 22.28 25.87
C ILE A 502 -10.18 23.15 26.67
N ALA A 503 -10.97 22.55 27.56
CA ALA A 503 -11.95 23.25 28.41
C ALA A 503 -11.31 24.25 29.37
N GLU A 504 -10.08 24.00 29.82
CA GLU A 504 -9.31 24.91 30.67
C GLU A 504 -8.90 26.20 29.96
N GLN A 505 -8.69 26.15 28.63
CA GLN A 505 -8.23 27.28 27.82
C GLN A 505 -9.36 28.01 27.09
N ALA A 506 -10.30 27.25 26.50
CA ALA A 506 -11.36 27.77 25.65
C ALA A 506 -12.31 28.70 26.41
N SER A 507 -12.75 29.79 25.78
CA SER A 507 -13.82 30.63 26.35
C SER A 507 -15.16 29.89 26.38
N GLN A 508 -15.38 29.00 25.42
CA GLN A 508 -16.53 28.11 25.34
C GLN A 508 -16.11 26.83 24.62
N LEU A 509 -16.47 25.67 25.16
CA LEU A 509 -16.26 24.36 24.54
C LEU A 509 -17.61 23.67 24.33
N THR A 510 -17.92 23.29 23.09
CA THR A 510 -19.07 22.44 22.75
C THR A 510 -18.58 21.07 22.31
N VAL A 511 -18.98 20.02 23.02
CA VAL A 511 -18.63 18.62 22.73
C VAL A 511 -19.79 17.93 22.02
N TYR A 512 -19.54 17.44 20.81
CA TYR A 512 -20.51 16.71 20.02
C TYR A 512 -20.31 15.20 20.20
N GLN A 513 -21.19 14.60 21.00
CA GLN A 513 -21.17 13.18 21.34
C GLN A 513 -22.22 12.43 20.53
N ARG A 514 -21.81 11.34 19.85
CA ARG A 514 -22.75 10.40 19.24
C ARG A 514 -23.05 9.20 20.12
N THR A 515 -22.03 8.59 20.70
CA THR A 515 -22.20 7.42 21.57
C THR A 515 -21.27 7.60 22.77
N PRO A 516 -21.79 7.69 24.00
CA PRO A 516 -20.95 7.79 25.19
C PRO A 516 -20.01 6.59 25.34
N ALA A 517 -18.78 6.86 25.78
CA ALA A 517 -17.78 5.85 26.08
C ALA A 517 -17.76 5.54 27.59
N TYR A 518 -17.50 4.29 27.97
CA TYR A 518 -17.12 3.98 29.35
C TYR A 518 -15.72 4.54 29.62
N SER A 519 -15.60 5.40 30.63
CA SER A 519 -14.33 5.95 31.09
C SER A 519 -14.10 5.62 32.56
N LEU A 520 -12.87 5.26 32.89
CA LEU A 520 -12.42 4.94 34.23
C LEU A 520 -11.34 5.96 34.64
N PRO A 521 -11.20 6.29 35.93
CA PRO A 521 -10.16 7.20 36.37
C PRO A 521 -8.79 6.56 36.13
N ALA A 522 -7.89 7.29 35.47
CA ALA A 522 -6.52 6.85 35.30
C ALA A 522 -5.82 6.71 36.66
N GLY A 523 -6.14 7.58 37.63
CA GLY A 523 -5.41 7.63 38.91
C GLY A 523 -3.93 7.91 38.70
N ASN A 524 -3.61 8.75 37.72
CA ASN A 524 -2.23 9.07 37.37
C ASN A 524 -1.59 9.94 38.46
N ARG A 525 -0.31 9.68 38.72
CA ARG A 525 0.50 10.35 39.75
C ARG A 525 1.98 10.18 39.43
N PRO A 526 2.86 11.02 40.00
CA PRO A 526 4.29 10.73 40.00
C PRO A 526 4.60 9.34 40.54
N LEU A 527 5.55 8.65 39.92
CA LEU A 527 6.09 7.41 40.46
C LEU A 527 6.98 7.72 41.65
N THR A 528 6.91 6.91 42.70
CA THR A 528 7.82 7.01 43.83
C THR A 528 9.15 6.34 43.51
N ASN A 529 10.24 6.78 44.16
CA ASN A 529 11.55 6.13 44.00
C ASN A 529 11.53 4.65 44.38
N SER A 530 10.67 4.25 45.33
CA SER A 530 10.51 2.84 45.75
C SER A 530 9.93 2.02 44.60
N GLU A 531 8.82 2.46 44.00
CA GLU A 531 8.19 1.75 42.87
C GLU A 531 9.15 1.58 41.70
N VAL A 532 9.92 2.62 41.36
CA VAL A 532 10.92 2.54 40.30
C VAL A 532 12.04 1.56 40.66
N SER A 533 12.56 1.62 41.90
CA SER A 533 13.66 0.75 42.35
C SER A 533 13.23 -0.71 42.43
N GLU A 534 12.06 -0.98 43.01
CA GLU A 534 11.48 -2.32 43.11
C GLU A 534 11.24 -2.94 41.74
N MET A 535 10.71 -2.17 40.78
CA MET A 535 10.57 -2.64 39.41
C MET A 535 11.94 -2.92 38.77
N LYS A 536 12.92 -2.02 38.94
CA LYS A 536 14.27 -2.21 38.40
C LYS A 536 14.96 -3.47 38.90
N GLU A 537 14.74 -3.86 40.16
CA GLU A 537 15.28 -5.09 40.72
C GLU A 537 14.67 -6.37 40.11
N ARG A 538 13.41 -6.33 39.65
CA ARG A 538 12.67 -7.50 39.16
C ARG A 538 12.24 -7.43 37.71
N TYR A 539 12.72 -6.46 36.94
CA TYR A 539 12.23 -6.16 35.59
C TYR A 539 12.18 -7.41 34.70
N ARG A 540 13.17 -8.30 34.82
CA ARG A 540 13.25 -9.56 34.08
C ARG A 540 12.08 -10.51 34.39
N ASP A 541 11.78 -10.70 35.66
CA ASP A 541 10.62 -11.51 36.09
C ASP A 541 9.32 -10.86 35.61
N PHE A 542 9.22 -9.54 35.73
CA PHE A 542 8.05 -8.79 35.26
C PHE A 542 7.85 -8.90 33.74
N ARG A 543 8.93 -8.84 32.93
CA ARG A 543 8.82 -9.08 31.47
C ARG A 543 8.36 -10.48 31.15
N GLU A 544 8.81 -11.47 31.92
CA GLU A 544 8.38 -12.85 31.72
C GLU A 544 6.90 -13.03 32.08
N GLU A 545 6.45 -12.42 33.19
CA GLU A 545 5.03 -12.33 33.56
C GLU A 545 4.21 -11.66 32.45
N GLN A 546 4.71 -10.58 31.84
CA GLN A 546 4.03 -9.91 30.72
C GLN A 546 3.84 -10.84 29.51
N LYS A 547 4.85 -11.65 29.16
CA LYS A 547 4.75 -12.55 27.99
C LYS A 547 3.68 -13.63 28.16
N TYR A 548 3.46 -14.10 29.38
CA TYR A 548 2.55 -15.21 29.70
C TYR A 548 1.31 -14.76 30.50
N ASN A 549 0.94 -13.48 30.35
CA ASN A 549 -0.32 -12.94 30.84
C ASN A 549 -1.28 -12.67 29.68
N PHE A 550 -2.56 -12.98 29.87
CA PHE A 550 -3.64 -12.81 28.90
C PHE A 550 -3.61 -11.49 28.09
N ALA A 551 -3.40 -10.34 28.74
CA ALA A 551 -3.36 -9.04 28.08
C ALA A 551 -1.95 -8.40 28.05
N GLY A 552 -0.91 -9.09 28.52
CA GLY A 552 0.42 -8.51 28.72
C GLY A 552 0.48 -7.47 29.86
N ILE A 553 -0.47 -7.56 30.80
CA ILE A 553 -0.65 -6.65 31.94
C ILE A 553 -0.83 -7.52 33.21
N PRO A 554 0.26 -7.96 33.86
CA PRO A 554 0.22 -8.92 34.97
C PRO A 554 -0.51 -8.43 36.23
N ARG A 555 -0.68 -7.11 36.37
CA ARG A 555 -1.28 -6.47 37.54
C ARG A 555 -2.38 -5.50 37.08
N PRO A 556 -3.59 -5.53 37.70
CA PRO A 556 -4.01 -6.46 38.75
C PRO A 556 -4.15 -7.90 38.24
N GLU A 557 -4.06 -8.87 39.16
CA GLU A 557 -4.27 -10.28 38.85
C GLU A 557 -5.73 -10.53 38.42
N ARG A 558 -5.93 -11.54 37.56
CA ARG A 558 -7.26 -11.94 37.08
C ARG A 558 -7.91 -12.91 38.06
N GLU A 559 -9.08 -12.54 38.54
CA GLU A 559 -9.95 -13.41 39.32
C GLU A 559 -10.55 -14.50 38.42
N LEU A 560 -10.65 -15.72 38.96
CA LEU A 560 -11.12 -16.90 38.24
C LEU A 560 -12.58 -17.26 38.55
N GLU A 561 -13.24 -16.51 39.43
CA GLU A 561 -14.64 -16.73 39.80
C GLU A 561 -15.59 -15.92 38.90
N PRO A 562 -16.66 -16.55 38.36
CA PRO A 562 -17.77 -15.86 37.71
C PRO A 562 -18.47 -14.85 38.64
N ALA A 563 -18.98 -13.74 38.11
CA ALA A 563 -19.64 -12.73 38.95
C ALA A 563 -20.86 -13.29 39.70
N ALA A 564 -21.62 -14.22 39.10
CA ALA A 564 -22.78 -14.84 39.73
C ALA A 564 -22.43 -15.72 40.96
N MET A 565 -21.20 -16.20 41.07
CA MET A 565 -20.74 -17.04 42.19
C MET A 565 -20.21 -16.23 43.38
N VAL A 566 -19.99 -14.93 43.19
CA VAL A 566 -19.42 -14.06 44.22
C VAL A 566 -20.56 -13.39 45.02
N PRO A 567 -20.55 -13.44 46.36
CA PRO A 567 -21.56 -12.78 47.19
C PRO A 567 -21.65 -11.27 46.91
N PRO A 568 -22.84 -10.64 47.01
CA PRO A 568 -23.03 -9.23 46.64
C PRO A 568 -22.08 -8.24 47.31
N GLU A 569 -21.81 -8.37 48.61
CA GLU A 569 -20.88 -7.50 49.34
C GLU A 569 -19.44 -7.63 48.81
N GLU A 570 -19.02 -8.85 48.49
CA GLU A 570 -17.70 -9.12 47.93
C GLU A 570 -17.59 -8.63 46.47
N ARG A 571 -18.67 -8.74 45.67
CA ARG A 571 -18.72 -8.13 44.33
C ARG A 571 -18.50 -6.63 44.41
N GLN A 572 -19.21 -5.96 45.32
CA GLN A 572 -19.06 -4.52 45.52
C GLN A 572 -17.63 -4.16 45.92
N ARG A 573 -17.03 -4.90 46.86
CA ARG A 573 -15.63 -4.69 47.28
C ARG A 573 -14.66 -4.83 46.10
N ARG A 574 -14.81 -5.88 45.29
CA ARG A 574 -13.96 -6.12 44.10
C ARG A 574 -14.10 -5.01 43.06
N LEU A 575 -15.32 -4.52 42.81
CA LEU A 575 -15.59 -3.41 41.89
C LEU A 575 -14.98 -2.10 42.38
N GLU A 576 -15.10 -1.80 43.67
CA GLU A 576 -14.47 -0.61 44.30
C GLU A 576 -12.95 -0.64 44.17
N GLU A 577 -12.35 -1.80 44.38
CA GLU A 577 -10.93 -2.01 44.18
C GLU A 577 -10.55 -1.81 42.70
N GLY A 578 -11.24 -2.49 41.79
CA GLY A 578 -10.99 -2.47 40.34
C GLY A 578 -11.15 -1.08 39.71
N TRP A 579 -12.07 -0.25 40.23
CA TRP A 579 -12.29 1.12 39.78
C TRP A 579 -11.02 2.00 39.81
N THR A 580 -10.07 1.68 40.70
CA THR A 580 -8.83 2.46 40.88
C THR A 580 -7.60 1.82 40.24
N GLN A 581 -7.76 0.64 39.64
CA GLN A 581 -6.67 -0.19 39.12
C GLN A 581 -6.41 0.00 37.61
N GLY A 582 -7.00 1.03 37.00
CA GLY A 582 -6.71 1.40 35.61
C GLY A 582 -7.45 0.55 34.57
N LEU A 583 -6.86 0.42 33.38
CA LEU A 583 -7.56 -0.03 32.16
C LEU A 583 -8.24 -1.40 32.30
N THR A 584 -7.53 -2.37 32.88
CA THR A 584 -8.02 -3.74 33.04
C THR A 584 -8.69 -3.99 34.39
N GLY A 585 -8.69 -2.99 35.28
CA GLY A 585 -9.01 -3.15 36.70
C GLY A 585 -10.38 -3.74 36.99
N LEU A 586 -11.41 -3.39 36.21
CA LEU A 586 -12.74 -3.97 36.35
C LEU A 586 -12.92 -5.27 35.56
N THR A 587 -12.33 -5.36 34.36
CA THR A 587 -12.44 -6.56 33.51
C THR A 587 -11.77 -7.80 34.10
N THR A 588 -10.84 -7.62 35.05
CA THR A 588 -10.14 -8.73 35.72
C THR A 588 -10.83 -9.23 36.98
N LYS A 589 -11.90 -8.58 37.46
CA LYS A 589 -12.55 -8.94 38.75
C LYS A 589 -13.46 -10.15 38.70
N PHE A 590 -13.87 -10.55 37.50
CA PHE A 590 -14.70 -11.72 37.27
C PHE A 590 -14.21 -12.46 36.03
N ALA A 591 -14.21 -13.79 36.06
CA ALA A 591 -13.68 -14.61 34.98
C ALA A 591 -14.43 -14.43 33.65
N ASP A 592 -15.71 -14.09 33.74
CA ASP A 592 -16.71 -14.01 32.67
C ASP A 592 -17.12 -12.57 32.31
N ALA A 593 -16.39 -11.56 32.81
CA ALA A 593 -16.72 -10.14 32.64
C ALA A 593 -16.96 -9.69 31.17
N LEU A 594 -16.33 -10.36 30.20
CA LEU A 594 -16.46 -10.08 28.76
C LEU A 594 -17.12 -11.23 27.98
N ALA A 595 -17.69 -12.22 28.66
CA ALA A 595 -18.31 -13.40 28.06
C ALA A 595 -19.78 -13.57 28.48
N ASP A 596 -20.16 -13.10 29.66
CA ASP A 596 -21.51 -13.22 30.22
C ASP A 596 -22.18 -11.83 30.38
N GLU A 597 -23.42 -11.71 29.87
CA GLU A 597 -24.14 -10.43 29.84
C GLU A 597 -24.55 -9.95 31.24
N GLU A 598 -24.96 -10.86 32.13
CA GLU A 598 -25.39 -10.50 33.49
C GLU A 598 -24.19 -10.01 34.32
N SER A 599 -23.05 -10.70 34.21
CA SER A 599 -21.80 -10.34 34.85
C SER A 599 -21.29 -8.99 34.34
N ASN A 600 -21.37 -8.76 33.03
CA ASN A 600 -21.02 -7.46 32.45
C ASN A 600 -21.96 -6.35 32.93
N ALA A 601 -23.27 -6.60 33.02
CA ALA A 601 -24.26 -5.64 33.47
C ALA A 601 -23.97 -5.13 34.90
N ILE A 602 -23.54 -6.02 35.81
CA ILE A 602 -23.12 -5.64 37.17
C ILE A 602 -21.98 -4.61 37.14
N ILE A 603 -20.97 -4.83 36.28
CA ILE A 603 -19.84 -3.91 36.12
C ILE A 603 -20.33 -2.60 35.49
N ALA A 604 -21.14 -2.69 34.44
CA ALA A 604 -21.67 -1.53 33.74
C ALA A 604 -22.48 -0.64 34.69
N ASP A 605 -23.39 -1.22 35.48
CA ASP A 605 -24.23 -0.49 36.44
C ASP A 605 -23.38 0.20 37.51
N PHE A 606 -22.35 -0.46 38.03
CA PHE A 606 -21.39 0.18 38.93
C PHE A 606 -20.73 1.40 38.27
N ILE A 607 -20.29 1.31 37.01
CA ILE A 607 -19.70 2.46 36.30
C ILE A 607 -20.73 3.59 36.13
N ARG A 608 -21.99 3.26 35.79
CA ARG A 608 -23.08 4.24 35.64
C ARG A 608 -23.34 5.01 36.94
N GLU A 609 -23.36 4.31 38.08
CA GLU A 609 -23.45 4.96 39.40
C GLU A 609 -22.27 5.92 39.65
N ARG A 610 -21.07 5.52 39.25
CA ARG A 610 -19.86 6.35 39.37
C ARG A 610 -19.88 7.58 38.46
N ILE A 611 -20.51 7.51 37.29
CA ILE A 611 -20.72 8.66 36.40
C ILE A 611 -21.73 9.63 37.02
N ASN A 612 -22.88 9.11 37.46
CA ASN A 612 -23.95 9.89 38.09
C ASN A 612 -23.49 10.62 39.36
N ALA A 613 -22.54 10.05 40.10
CA ALA A 613 -21.96 10.71 41.28
C ALA A 613 -21.00 11.88 40.96
N ARG A 614 -20.47 11.96 39.72
CA ARG A 614 -19.45 12.96 39.32
C ARG A 614 -20.03 14.16 38.58
N VAL A 615 -21.14 13.99 37.87
CA VAL A 615 -21.79 15.04 37.09
C VAL A 615 -22.97 15.60 37.90
N LYS A 616 -22.95 16.89 38.20
CA LYS A 616 -23.92 17.54 39.11
C LYS A 616 -25.31 17.68 38.49
N ASP A 617 -25.37 17.90 37.18
CA ASP A 617 -26.62 17.97 36.43
C ASP A 617 -27.08 16.55 36.06
N PRO A 618 -28.25 16.09 36.54
CA PRO A 618 -28.74 14.74 36.28
C PRO A 618 -29.06 14.46 34.80
N GLU A 619 -29.50 15.46 34.03
CA GLU A 619 -29.79 15.27 32.60
C GLU A 619 -28.50 15.10 31.79
N LEU A 620 -27.47 15.84 32.19
CA LEU A 620 -26.13 15.75 31.60
C LEU A 620 -25.45 14.42 31.97
N ALA A 621 -25.58 14.00 33.22
CA ALA A 621 -25.09 12.70 33.71
C ALA A 621 -25.68 11.55 32.89
N GLU A 622 -27.01 11.54 32.70
CA GLU A 622 -27.70 10.54 31.91
C GLU A 622 -27.24 10.54 30.44
N THR A 623 -27.01 11.73 29.87
CA THR A 623 -26.53 11.87 28.49
C THR A 623 -25.10 11.34 28.29
N LEU A 624 -24.24 11.49 29.30
CA LEU A 624 -22.86 10.96 29.32
C LEU A 624 -22.80 9.45 29.62
N THR A 625 -23.91 8.85 30.03
CA THR A 625 -23.93 7.47 30.52
C THR A 625 -24.12 6.46 29.37
N PRO A 626 -23.23 5.46 29.23
CA PRO A 626 -23.33 4.43 28.21
C PRO A 626 -24.34 3.31 28.55
N TYR A 627 -25.27 3.09 27.62
CA TYR A 627 -26.29 2.03 27.68
C TYR A 627 -26.34 1.13 26.44
N SER A 628 -25.79 1.57 25.30
CA SER A 628 -26.01 0.93 24.00
C SER A 628 -25.11 -0.27 23.70
N TYR A 629 -24.17 -0.63 24.59
CA TYR A 629 -23.27 -1.77 24.42
C TYR A 629 -22.69 -2.23 25.78
N PRO A 630 -22.26 -3.51 25.90
CA PRO A 630 -21.64 -4.03 27.14
C PRO A 630 -20.28 -3.38 27.43
N PHE A 631 -19.92 -3.20 28.70
CA PHE A 631 -18.62 -2.67 29.11
C PHE A 631 -17.46 -3.50 28.53
N GLY A 632 -16.38 -2.85 28.09
CA GLY A 632 -15.18 -3.50 27.56
C GLY A 632 -15.25 -3.98 26.10
N THR A 633 -16.44 -4.05 25.49
CA THR A 633 -16.62 -4.46 24.08
C THR A 633 -16.25 -3.36 23.07
N LYS A 634 -16.26 -2.10 23.52
CA LYS A 634 -15.36 -1.05 23.01
C LYS A 634 -14.22 -0.89 24.01
N ARG A 635 -13.03 -0.50 23.53
CA ARG A 635 -11.89 -0.20 24.42
C ARG A 635 -12.33 0.79 25.51
N PRO A 636 -12.25 0.42 26.81
CA PRO A 636 -12.46 1.36 27.89
C PRO A 636 -11.47 2.52 27.79
N CYS A 637 -11.89 3.71 28.18
CA CYS A 637 -11.02 4.88 28.22
C CYS A 637 -10.51 5.10 29.64
N LEU A 638 -9.31 5.68 29.76
CA LEU A 638 -8.82 6.21 31.02
C LEU A 638 -8.84 7.74 30.96
N ASP A 639 -9.37 8.37 32.01
CA ASP A 639 -9.49 9.83 32.08
C ASP A 639 -8.85 10.46 33.31
N THR A 640 -8.67 11.78 33.20
CA THR A 640 -8.40 12.67 34.32
C THR A 640 -9.39 13.82 34.25
N ASN A 641 -10.39 13.82 35.13
CA ASN A 641 -11.44 14.83 35.25
C ASN A 641 -12.35 14.95 34.01
N PHE A 642 -12.54 13.90 33.20
CA PHE A 642 -13.38 14.00 32.00
C PHE A 642 -14.84 14.29 32.36
N TYR A 643 -15.43 13.51 33.26
CA TYR A 643 -16.82 13.73 33.67
C TYR A 643 -16.98 15.05 34.43
N GLU A 644 -16.02 15.39 35.30
CA GLU A 644 -16.01 16.62 36.08
C GLU A 644 -15.90 17.87 35.19
N THR A 645 -15.30 17.77 34.01
CA THR A 645 -15.19 18.88 33.04
C THR A 645 -16.56 19.40 32.61
N PHE A 646 -17.57 18.55 32.56
CA PHE A 646 -18.94 18.93 32.20
C PHE A 646 -19.69 19.70 33.30
N ASN A 647 -19.12 19.83 34.50
CA ASN A 647 -19.66 20.69 35.56
C ASN A 647 -19.23 22.16 35.41
N ARG A 648 -18.41 22.49 34.40
CA ARG A 648 -17.93 23.86 34.16
C ARG A 648 -18.97 24.67 33.37
N ASP A 649 -19.12 25.93 33.73
CA ASP A 649 -20.07 26.84 33.05
C ASP A 649 -19.73 27.08 31.57
N ASN A 650 -18.48 26.87 31.17
CA ASN A 650 -18.01 27.09 29.79
C ASN A 650 -18.07 25.84 28.90
N VAL A 651 -18.63 24.72 29.38
CA VAL A 651 -18.67 23.45 28.64
C VAL A 651 -20.12 23.05 28.36
N THR A 652 -20.42 22.74 27.10
CA THR A 652 -21.72 22.25 26.65
C THR A 652 -21.57 20.90 25.99
N LEU A 653 -22.48 19.96 26.29
CA LEU A 653 -22.56 18.66 25.62
C LEU A 653 -23.76 18.62 24.67
N VAL A 654 -23.54 18.18 23.44
CA VAL A 654 -24.58 17.96 22.43
C VAL A 654 -24.69 16.45 22.16
N ASP A 655 -25.88 15.87 22.39
CA ASP A 655 -26.20 14.49 22.03
C ASP A 655 -26.68 14.40 20.58
N LEU A 656 -25.78 13.99 19.68
CA LEU A 656 -26.06 13.83 18.26
C LEU A 656 -27.11 12.76 17.93
N ARG A 657 -27.52 11.92 18.89
CA ARG A 657 -28.66 11.00 18.70
C ARG A 657 -29.99 11.70 18.84
N LYS A 658 -30.04 12.80 19.60
CA LYS A 658 -31.23 13.65 19.79
C LYS A 658 -31.25 14.79 18.79
N THR A 659 -30.09 15.41 18.56
CA THR A 659 -29.91 16.53 17.63
C THR A 659 -28.83 16.19 16.59
N PRO A 660 -29.16 15.37 15.56
CA PRO A 660 -28.21 14.96 14.54
C PRO A 660 -27.47 16.14 13.89
N MET A 661 -26.18 15.93 13.62
CA MET A 661 -25.37 16.86 12.84
C MET A 661 -25.79 16.76 11.38
N GLU A 662 -26.11 17.90 10.77
CA GLU A 662 -26.49 17.97 9.35
C GLU A 662 -25.27 18.25 8.48
N LYS A 663 -24.50 19.30 8.83
CA LYS A 663 -23.29 19.70 8.11
C LYS A 663 -22.43 20.64 8.92
N VAL A 664 -21.17 20.76 8.52
CA VAL A 664 -20.31 21.89 8.87
C VAL A 664 -20.61 23.04 7.91
N THR A 665 -20.68 24.26 8.43
CA THR A 665 -20.91 25.48 7.65
C THR A 665 -19.63 26.33 7.65
N PRO A 666 -19.56 27.39 6.83
CA PRO A 666 -18.40 28.28 6.84
C PRO A 666 -18.05 28.87 8.22
N LYS A 667 -19.04 29.01 9.12
CA LYS A 667 -18.87 29.63 10.43
C LYS A 667 -18.93 28.66 11.61
N GLY A 668 -19.39 27.43 11.41
CA GLY A 668 -19.53 26.49 12.52
C GLY A 668 -20.24 25.20 12.15
N ILE A 669 -21.15 24.76 13.03
CA ILE A 669 -21.79 23.43 12.92
C ILE A 669 -23.30 23.59 12.95
N LYS A 670 -23.98 23.00 11.98
CA LYS A 670 -25.44 22.91 11.92
C LYS A 670 -25.92 21.53 12.38
N THR A 671 -26.79 21.53 13.37
CA THR A 671 -27.55 20.36 13.83
C THR A 671 -29.03 20.56 13.54
N SER A 672 -29.84 19.51 13.74
CA SER A 672 -31.30 19.63 13.64
C SER A 672 -31.94 20.60 14.63
N ALA A 673 -31.23 21.00 15.70
CA ALA A 673 -31.70 21.99 16.67
C ALA A 673 -31.33 23.43 16.30
N GLY A 674 -30.39 23.62 15.37
CA GLY A 674 -29.89 24.94 15.00
C GLY A 674 -28.40 24.93 14.63
N GLU A 675 -27.89 26.13 14.34
CA GLU A 675 -26.50 26.37 13.96
C GLU A 675 -25.77 27.14 15.07
N GLU A 676 -24.52 26.76 15.34
CA GLU A 676 -23.64 27.42 16.30
C GLU A 676 -22.30 27.76 15.63
N ASP A 677 -21.85 29.00 15.83
CA ASP A 677 -20.58 29.51 15.29
C ASP A 677 -19.40 29.13 16.19
N PHE A 678 -18.29 28.73 15.58
CA PHE A 678 -17.05 28.34 16.26
C PHE A 678 -15.83 29.02 15.64
N ASP A 679 -14.81 29.25 16.46
CA ASP A 679 -13.50 29.68 15.97
C ASP A 679 -12.66 28.49 15.52
N VAL A 680 -12.86 27.31 16.13
CA VAL A 680 -12.04 26.12 15.93
C VAL A 680 -12.88 24.85 16.00
N ILE A 681 -12.58 23.87 15.13
CA ILE A 681 -13.17 22.53 15.18
C ILE A 681 -12.07 21.48 15.37
N VAL A 682 -12.22 20.62 16.38
CA VAL A 682 -11.34 19.48 16.66
C VAL A 682 -12.06 18.18 16.34
N PHE A 683 -11.52 17.40 15.41
CA PHE A 683 -11.98 16.07 15.05
C PHE A 683 -11.22 15.00 15.82
N ALA A 684 -11.90 14.37 16.78
CA ALA A 684 -11.44 13.21 17.51
C ALA A 684 -12.20 11.95 17.06
N THR A 685 -12.28 11.77 15.73
CA THR A 685 -13.10 10.77 15.03
C THR A 685 -12.41 9.42 14.82
N GLY A 686 -11.15 9.29 15.25
CA GLY A 686 -10.39 8.04 15.25
C GLY A 686 -9.66 7.76 13.93
N PHE A 687 -9.49 6.46 13.63
CA PHE A 687 -8.62 5.96 12.57
C PHE A 687 -9.32 4.94 11.69
N ASP A 688 -8.87 4.78 10.45
CA ASP A 688 -9.13 3.54 9.71
C ASP A 688 -8.25 2.42 10.29
N ALA A 689 -8.80 1.73 11.30
CA ALA A 689 -8.05 0.84 12.15
C ALA A 689 -7.69 -0.51 11.49
N MET A 690 -6.58 -1.10 11.90
CA MET A 690 -6.03 -2.42 11.53
C MET A 690 -5.58 -2.55 10.07
N THR A 691 -6.44 -2.22 9.10
CA THR A 691 -6.15 -2.41 7.66
C THR A 691 -5.82 -1.12 6.92
N GLY A 692 -6.20 0.05 7.44
CA GLY A 692 -6.13 1.31 6.69
C GLY A 692 -4.74 1.64 6.15
N ALA A 693 -3.70 1.47 6.97
CA ALA A 693 -2.33 1.76 6.54
C ALA A 693 -1.82 0.81 5.44
N LEU A 694 -2.20 -0.47 5.50
CA LEU A 694 -1.84 -1.47 4.50
C LEU A 694 -2.57 -1.21 3.18
N LEU A 695 -3.88 -0.91 3.25
CA LEU A 695 -4.72 -0.67 2.08
C LEU A 695 -4.48 0.69 1.41
N LYS A 696 -3.77 1.61 2.07
CA LYS A 696 -3.30 2.87 1.47
C LYS A 696 -2.07 2.68 0.57
N VAL A 697 -1.40 1.54 0.64
CA VAL A 697 -0.31 1.15 -0.25
C VAL A 697 -0.88 0.22 -1.33
N ASP A 698 -0.54 0.46 -2.60
CA ASP A 698 -0.84 -0.49 -3.69
C ASP A 698 0.11 -1.71 -3.56
N ILE A 699 -0.25 -2.67 -2.71
CA ILE A 699 0.52 -3.90 -2.48
C ILE A 699 0.00 -4.98 -3.43
N ARG A 700 0.89 -5.50 -4.29
CA ARG A 700 0.58 -6.55 -5.26
C ARG A 700 1.44 -7.78 -5.03
N GLY A 701 0.80 -8.90 -4.74
CA GLY A 701 1.40 -10.22 -4.56
C GLY A 701 1.54 -10.99 -5.87
N LYS A 702 1.53 -12.33 -5.78
CA LYS A 702 1.63 -13.22 -6.94
C LYS A 702 0.58 -12.93 -8.01
N GLY A 703 0.96 -13.07 -9.28
CA GLY A 703 0.08 -12.83 -10.42
C GLY A 703 -0.46 -11.40 -10.54
N GLY A 704 0.08 -10.44 -9.76
CA GLY A 704 -0.40 -9.07 -9.67
C GLY A 704 -1.61 -8.86 -8.76
N MET A 705 -1.96 -9.84 -7.91
CA MET A 705 -3.10 -9.76 -6.99
C MET A 705 -2.95 -8.60 -6.01
N ALA A 706 -3.88 -7.64 -6.03
CA ALA A 706 -3.88 -6.53 -5.09
C ALA A 706 -4.38 -6.97 -3.70
N LEU A 707 -3.74 -6.48 -2.64
CA LEU A 707 -4.16 -6.76 -1.26
C LEU A 707 -5.58 -6.24 -0.98
N SER A 708 -5.94 -5.10 -1.59
CA SER A 708 -7.30 -4.54 -1.52
C SER A 708 -8.36 -5.51 -2.03
N ASP A 709 -8.06 -6.22 -3.10
CA ASP A 709 -9.00 -7.17 -3.71
C ASP A 709 -9.11 -8.42 -2.85
N LYS A 710 -7.97 -8.93 -2.35
CA LYS A 710 -7.95 -10.08 -1.44
C LYS A 710 -8.73 -9.79 -0.15
N TRP A 711 -8.63 -8.58 0.38
CA TRP A 711 -9.30 -8.18 1.63
C TRP A 711 -10.65 -7.48 1.43
N ALA A 712 -11.23 -7.53 0.22
CA ALA A 712 -12.53 -6.90 -0.07
C ALA A 712 -13.67 -7.37 0.86
N ASN A 713 -13.58 -8.61 1.36
CA ASN A 713 -14.56 -9.20 2.29
C ASN A 713 -14.09 -9.24 3.75
N GLY A 714 -12.94 -8.64 4.07
CA GLY A 714 -12.33 -8.64 5.39
C GLY A 714 -10.88 -9.12 5.37
N PRO A 715 -10.05 -8.73 6.35
CA PRO A 715 -8.66 -9.13 6.39
C PRO A 715 -8.51 -10.58 6.85
N HIS A 716 -8.02 -11.45 5.98
CA HIS A 716 -7.58 -12.80 6.32
C HIS A 716 -6.05 -12.82 6.33
N THR A 717 -5.49 -13.45 7.36
CA THR A 717 -4.05 -13.57 7.61
C THR A 717 -3.77 -14.91 8.28
N TYR A 718 -2.54 -15.41 8.18
CA TYR A 718 -2.08 -16.49 9.05
C TYR A 718 -1.31 -15.89 10.23
N LEU A 719 -1.79 -16.19 11.44
CA LEU A 719 -1.27 -15.69 12.72
C LEU A 719 -1.27 -14.16 12.87
N GLY A 720 -1.90 -13.40 11.96
CA GLY A 720 -1.72 -11.96 11.88
C GLY A 720 -0.29 -11.50 11.58
N ILE A 721 0.53 -12.39 11.02
CA ILE A 721 1.92 -12.14 10.64
C ILE A 721 2.10 -12.20 9.12
N ALA A 722 1.49 -13.15 8.42
CA ALA A 722 1.68 -13.34 6.99
C ALA A 722 0.36 -13.53 6.22
N ILE A 723 0.40 -13.40 4.90
CA ILE A 723 -0.77 -13.40 4.02
C ILE A 723 -0.51 -14.31 2.81
N ALA A 724 -1.41 -15.24 2.52
CA ALA A 724 -1.25 -16.19 1.41
C ALA A 724 -1.25 -15.42 0.07
N GLY A 725 -0.37 -15.78 -0.86
CA GLY A 725 -0.21 -15.04 -2.12
C GLY A 725 0.67 -13.79 -2.04
N PHE A 726 1.20 -13.44 -0.85
CA PHE A 726 2.13 -12.33 -0.63
C PHE A 726 3.44 -12.82 0.01
N PRO A 727 4.30 -13.53 -0.75
CA PRO A 727 5.49 -14.17 -0.18
C PRO A 727 6.48 -13.17 0.39
N ASN A 728 7.16 -13.55 1.48
CA ASN A 728 8.16 -12.73 2.18
C ASN A 728 7.63 -11.35 2.68
N LEU A 729 6.31 -11.13 2.64
CA LEU A 729 5.67 -9.99 3.27
C LEU A 729 5.24 -10.39 4.68
N PHE A 730 5.67 -9.63 5.68
CA PHE A 730 5.30 -9.80 7.07
C PHE A 730 4.62 -8.54 7.59
N THR A 731 3.63 -8.70 8.47
CA THR A 731 2.98 -7.62 9.20
C THR A 731 3.31 -7.73 10.68
N ILE A 732 3.56 -6.59 11.33
CA ILE A 732 3.75 -6.54 12.77
C ILE A 732 2.46 -6.06 13.41
N THR A 733 1.91 -6.85 14.32
CA THR A 733 0.61 -6.61 14.99
C THR A 733 -0.57 -6.45 14.03
N GLY A 734 -0.54 -7.17 12.89
CA GLY A 734 -1.58 -7.13 11.87
C GLY A 734 -2.95 -7.68 12.33
N PRO A 735 -3.98 -7.62 11.47
CA PRO A 735 -5.28 -8.23 11.74
C PRO A 735 -5.16 -9.71 12.10
N SER A 736 -6.01 -10.18 13.02
CA SER A 736 -6.05 -11.56 13.54
C SER A 736 -4.85 -11.96 14.42
N SER A 737 -4.13 -10.97 14.96
CA SER A 737 -3.18 -11.13 16.08
C SER A 737 -3.72 -10.46 17.35
N PRO A 738 -3.15 -10.68 18.55
CA PRO A 738 -3.62 -10.06 19.78
C PRO A 738 -3.66 -8.53 19.66
N SER A 739 -2.61 -7.97 19.03
CA SER A 739 -2.53 -6.57 18.60
C SER A 739 -3.06 -5.64 19.71
N VAL A 740 -4.04 -4.82 19.35
CA VAL A 740 -4.71 -3.82 20.17
C VAL A 740 -5.46 -4.33 21.41
N LEU A 741 -5.68 -5.64 21.58
CA LEU A 741 -6.29 -6.21 22.78
C LEU A 741 -5.27 -6.52 23.89
N SER A 742 -3.98 -6.30 23.61
CA SER A 742 -2.90 -6.51 24.56
C SER A 742 -2.11 -5.23 24.79
N ASN A 743 -1.18 -5.27 25.75
CA ASN A 743 -0.06 -4.35 25.78
C ASN A 743 0.77 -4.49 24.49
N MET A 744 0.61 -3.52 23.61
CA MET A 744 1.24 -3.48 22.29
C MET A 744 2.75 -3.74 22.31
N MET A 745 3.47 -3.34 23.36
CA MET A 745 4.92 -3.62 23.44
C MET A 745 5.22 -5.13 23.49
N VAL A 746 4.39 -5.90 24.19
CA VAL A 746 4.53 -7.36 24.30
C VAL A 746 4.26 -8.04 22.95
N SER A 747 3.18 -7.66 22.26
CA SER A 747 2.87 -8.20 20.93
C SER A 747 3.86 -7.76 19.87
N ILE A 748 4.35 -6.51 19.92
CA ILE A 748 5.37 -6.02 18.99
C ILE A 748 6.65 -6.84 19.13
N GLU A 749 7.16 -7.01 20.35
CA GLU A 749 8.40 -7.79 20.55
C GLU A 749 8.20 -9.24 20.11
N GLN A 750 7.06 -9.86 20.44
CA GLN A 750 6.75 -11.22 20.00
C GLN A 750 6.80 -11.36 18.46
N HIS A 751 6.10 -10.48 17.72
CA HIS A 751 6.07 -10.56 16.26
C HIS A 751 7.44 -10.28 15.65
N VAL A 752 8.16 -9.28 16.15
CA VAL A 752 9.49 -8.93 15.63
C VAL A 752 10.49 -10.07 15.86
N ASP A 753 10.46 -10.69 17.04
CA ASP A 753 11.31 -11.85 17.33
C ASP A 753 10.96 -13.02 16.42
N TRP A 754 9.68 -13.38 16.33
CA TRP A 754 9.21 -14.48 15.49
C TRP A 754 9.55 -14.28 14.01
N VAL A 755 9.33 -13.08 13.45
CA VAL A 755 9.64 -12.76 12.06
C VAL A 755 11.15 -12.80 11.82
N SER A 756 11.95 -12.26 12.74
CA SER A 756 13.42 -12.28 12.63
C SER A 756 13.96 -13.71 12.68
N ASP A 757 13.44 -14.54 13.58
CA ASP A 757 13.84 -15.94 13.72
C ASP A 757 13.39 -16.78 12.50
N CYS A 758 12.23 -16.47 11.92
CA CYS A 758 11.78 -17.02 10.64
C CYS A 758 12.73 -16.69 9.49
N ILE A 759 13.11 -15.42 9.36
CA ILE A 759 14.09 -15.00 8.35
C ILE A 759 15.44 -15.69 8.58
N GLY A 760 15.88 -15.82 9.84
CA GLY A 760 17.09 -16.57 10.20
C GLY A 760 17.03 -18.02 9.76
N TRP A 761 15.94 -18.71 10.10
CA TRP A 761 15.69 -20.10 9.73
C TRP A 761 15.67 -20.33 8.22
N MET A 762 15.07 -19.40 7.45
CA MET A 762 15.07 -19.44 5.98
C MET A 762 16.48 -19.34 5.42
N ARG A 763 17.28 -18.41 5.94
CA ARG A 763 18.66 -18.16 5.48
C ARG A 763 19.56 -19.36 5.74
N GLU A 764 19.48 -19.96 6.92
CA GLU A 764 20.22 -21.17 7.26
C GLU A 764 19.94 -22.34 6.31
N ARG A 765 18.76 -22.37 5.69
CA ARG A 765 18.29 -23.44 4.79
C ARG A 765 18.37 -23.10 3.31
N GLY A 766 18.82 -21.90 2.96
CA GLY A 766 18.89 -21.43 1.57
C GLY A 766 17.50 -21.33 0.92
N LEU A 767 16.49 -20.91 1.68
CA LEU A 767 15.13 -20.71 1.19
C LEU A 767 14.98 -19.29 0.62
N GLU A 768 14.30 -19.20 -0.53
CA GLU A 768 14.03 -17.93 -1.20
C GLU A 768 12.69 -17.31 -0.82
N THR A 769 11.65 -18.14 -0.69
CA THR A 769 10.30 -17.66 -0.39
C THR A 769 9.72 -18.40 0.79
N ILE A 770 8.89 -17.68 1.56
CA ILE A 770 7.96 -18.24 2.53
C ILE A 770 6.61 -17.51 2.41
N GLU A 771 5.51 -18.25 2.45
CA GLU A 771 4.15 -17.70 2.54
C GLU A 771 3.22 -18.74 3.19
N PRO A 772 2.13 -18.34 3.85
CA PRO A 772 1.17 -19.30 4.37
C PRO A 772 0.38 -19.94 3.23
N THR A 773 -0.04 -21.18 3.42
CA THR A 773 -1.05 -21.81 2.57
C THR A 773 -2.40 -21.12 2.75
N GLU A 774 -3.24 -21.12 1.71
CA GLU A 774 -4.62 -20.62 1.82
C GLU A 774 -5.41 -21.40 2.89
N ALA A 775 -5.17 -22.70 3.04
CA ALA A 775 -5.82 -23.53 4.05
C ALA A 775 -5.46 -23.11 5.48
N ALA A 776 -4.19 -22.81 5.75
CA ALA A 776 -3.75 -22.35 7.08
C ALA A 776 -4.29 -20.95 7.40
N GLU A 777 -4.36 -20.07 6.40
CA GLU A 777 -4.99 -18.74 6.54
C GLU A 777 -6.48 -18.86 6.86
N GLU A 778 -7.21 -19.75 6.18
CA GLU A 778 -8.64 -19.99 6.43
C GLU A 778 -8.89 -20.63 7.79
N GLU A 779 -8.13 -21.67 8.17
CA GLU A 779 -8.24 -22.30 9.49
C GLU A 779 -8.00 -21.30 10.63
N TRP A 780 -7.03 -20.38 10.44
CA TRP A 780 -6.81 -19.30 11.39
C TRP A 780 -7.99 -18.32 11.45
N ALA A 781 -8.58 -17.98 10.30
CA ALA A 781 -9.76 -17.11 10.26
C ALA A 781 -10.97 -17.73 10.98
N GLU A 782 -11.28 -19.00 10.71
CA GLU A 782 -12.34 -19.76 11.38
C GLU A 782 -12.12 -19.82 12.90
N HIS A 783 -10.88 -20.08 13.34
CA HIS A 783 -10.53 -20.07 14.75
C HIS A 783 -10.73 -18.69 15.40
N ASN A 784 -10.30 -17.60 14.75
CA ASN A 784 -10.51 -16.24 15.26
C ASN A 784 -11.99 -15.92 15.43
N GLU A 785 -12.81 -16.25 14.43
CA GLU A 785 -14.26 -16.04 14.49
C GLU A 785 -14.89 -16.87 15.62
N ALA A 786 -14.54 -18.14 15.74
CA ALA A 786 -15.03 -19.02 16.80
C ALA A 786 -14.67 -18.51 18.21
N MET A 787 -13.47 -17.95 18.39
CA MET A 787 -13.07 -17.34 19.66
C MET A 787 -13.80 -16.02 19.91
N ALA A 788 -13.94 -15.15 18.91
CA ALA A 788 -14.64 -13.88 19.05
C ALA A 788 -16.12 -14.07 19.41
N ASN A 789 -16.78 -15.07 18.83
CA ASN A 789 -18.19 -15.39 19.09
C ASN A 789 -18.46 -15.94 20.50
N GLN A 790 -17.43 -16.32 21.25
CA GLN A 790 -17.55 -16.69 22.68
C GLN A 790 -17.48 -15.49 23.62
N THR A 791 -17.37 -14.27 23.09
CA THR A 791 -17.25 -13.03 23.85
C THR A 791 -18.39 -12.07 23.53
N LEU A 792 -18.51 -11.01 24.31
CA LEU A 792 -19.46 -9.93 24.08
C LEU A 792 -18.96 -8.92 23.02
N PHE A 793 -17.71 -9.01 22.56
CA PHE A 793 -17.12 -8.04 21.62
C PHE A 793 -17.96 -7.80 20.34
N PRO A 794 -18.53 -8.83 19.68
CA PRO A 794 -19.32 -8.64 18.47
C PRO A 794 -20.58 -7.78 18.66
N GLN A 795 -21.06 -7.62 19.90
CA GLN A 795 -22.28 -6.86 20.19
C GLN A 795 -22.09 -5.34 20.05
N ALA A 796 -20.86 -4.84 20.01
CA ALA A 796 -20.57 -3.41 19.94
C ALA A 796 -20.13 -2.93 18.56
N ASN A 797 -20.74 -1.84 18.08
CA ASN A 797 -20.31 -1.12 16.89
C ASN A 797 -18.98 -0.38 17.12
N SER A 798 -17.85 -1.08 17.13
CA SER A 798 -16.52 -0.55 17.42
C SER A 798 -15.58 -0.59 16.20
N TRP A 799 -14.42 0.04 16.33
CA TRP A 799 -13.38 -0.05 15.31
C TRP A 799 -12.70 -1.43 15.28
N TYR A 800 -12.84 -2.27 16.32
CA TYR A 800 -12.40 -3.67 16.29
C TYR A 800 -13.12 -4.47 15.22
N ILE A 801 -14.35 -4.10 14.89
CA ILE A 801 -15.18 -4.75 13.86
C ILE A 801 -15.33 -3.94 12.57
N GLY A 802 -14.50 -2.91 12.37
CA GLY A 802 -14.54 -2.05 11.17
C GLY A 802 -15.76 -1.13 11.06
N ALA A 803 -16.67 -1.14 12.04
CA ALA A 803 -17.93 -0.38 12.02
C ALA A 803 -17.77 1.15 11.98
N ASN A 804 -16.57 1.65 12.21
CA ASN A 804 -16.25 3.06 12.24
C ASN A 804 -15.94 3.65 10.85
N VAL A 805 -15.73 2.82 9.82
CA VAL A 805 -15.44 3.25 8.44
C VAL A 805 -16.58 2.81 7.52
N PRO A 806 -17.31 3.75 6.88
CA PRO A 806 -18.36 3.40 5.91
C PRO A 806 -17.83 2.49 4.80
N GLY A 807 -18.58 1.44 4.47
CA GLY A 807 -18.22 0.46 3.42
C GLY A 807 -17.19 -0.59 3.84
N LYS A 808 -16.56 -0.48 5.01
CA LYS A 808 -15.60 -1.48 5.50
C LYS A 808 -16.31 -2.78 5.93
N PRO A 809 -15.77 -3.96 5.60
CA PRO A 809 -16.30 -5.25 6.07
C PRO A 809 -16.40 -5.33 7.59
N ARG A 810 -17.48 -5.94 8.08
CA ARG A 810 -17.76 -6.08 9.52
C ARG A 810 -17.31 -7.45 10.02
N THR A 811 -16.06 -7.54 10.45
CA THR A 811 -15.47 -8.75 11.05
C THR A 811 -14.59 -8.36 12.23
N PHE A 812 -14.52 -9.20 13.27
CA PHE A 812 -13.68 -8.93 14.43
C PHE A 812 -12.20 -9.15 14.08
N MET A 813 -11.41 -8.07 14.08
CA MET A 813 -10.07 -8.06 13.48
C MET A 813 -8.92 -8.41 14.46
N ALA A 814 -9.18 -8.72 15.72
CA ALA A 814 -8.13 -9.02 16.71
C ALA A 814 -8.30 -10.43 17.29
N TYR A 815 -7.20 -11.03 17.76
CA TYR A 815 -7.25 -12.33 18.42
C TYR A 815 -7.62 -12.17 19.90
N VAL A 816 -8.81 -12.65 20.29
CA VAL A 816 -9.38 -12.42 21.62
C VAL A 816 -8.87 -13.35 22.72
N ALA A 817 -8.21 -14.47 22.39
CA ALA A 817 -7.91 -15.51 23.37
C ALA A 817 -6.66 -15.24 24.23
N GLY A 818 -6.00 -14.10 24.04
CA GLY A 818 -4.87 -13.65 24.85
C GLY A 818 -3.51 -13.74 24.14
N VAL A 819 -2.60 -12.85 24.52
CA VAL A 819 -1.24 -12.79 23.97
C VAL A 819 -0.36 -13.94 24.45
N ASP A 820 -0.67 -14.49 25.62
CA ASP A 820 -0.05 -15.67 26.21
C ASP A 820 -0.29 -16.92 25.36
N VAL A 821 -1.56 -17.26 25.08
CA VAL A 821 -1.94 -18.41 24.25
C VAL A 821 -1.46 -18.23 22.82
N TYR A 822 -1.60 -17.02 22.28
CA TYR A 822 -1.11 -16.69 20.94
C TYR A 822 0.39 -16.96 20.77
N ARG A 823 1.20 -16.57 21.76
CA ARG A 823 2.65 -16.83 21.75
C ARG A 823 2.94 -18.33 21.68
N ILE A 824 2.24 -19.14 22.48
CA ILE A 824 2.40 -20.60 22.49
C ILE A 824 2.10 -21.18 21.10
N ILE A 825 1.03 -20.72 20.43
CA ILE A 825 0.69 -21.14 19.07
C ILE A 825 1.82 -20.80 18.09
N CYS A 826 2.32 -19.55 18.14
CA CYS A 826 3.42 -19.11 17.27
C CYS A 826 4.71 -19.92 17.49
N ASP A 827 5.04 -20.20 18.76
CA ASP A 827 6.22 -20.99 19.13
C ASP A 827 6.09 -22.44 18.64
N GLN A 828 4.89 -23.04 18.71
CA GLN A 828 4.61 -24.37 18.16
C GLN A 828 4.77 -24.41 16.64
N VAL A 829 4.26 -23.39 15.93
CA VAL A 829 4.42 -23.25 14.48
C VAL A 829 5.90 -23.13 14.11
N ALA A 830 6.69 -22.32 14.82
CA ALA A 830 8.13 -22.22 14.55
C ALA A 830 8.86 -23.54 14.84
N ALA A 831 8.56 -24.20 15.97
CA ALA A 831 9.17 -25.46 16.39
C ALA A 831 8.87 -26.64 15.44
N SER A 832 7.72 -26.61 14.75
CA SER A 832 7.33 -27.62 13.74
C SER A 832 7.95 -27.37 12.36
N GLY A 833 8.84 -26.38 12.22
CA GLY A 833 9.42 -25.99 10.94
C GLY A 833 8.51 -25.08 10.12
N TYR A 834 7.79 -24.18 10.80
CA TYR A 834 6.83 -23.24 10.22
C TYR A 834 5.63 -23.94 9.57
N SER A 835 4.98 -24.86 10.32
CA SER A 835 3.76 -25.53 9.83
C SER A 835 2.71 -24.52 9.35
N GLY A 836 2.02 -24.83 8.25
CA GLY A 836 1.06 -23.92 7.61
C GLY A 836 1.71 -22.97 6.59
N PHE A 837 3.04 -22.89 6.54
CA PHE A 837 3.79 -22.17 5.51
C PHE A 837 4.34 -23.10 4.42
N GLU A 838 4.33 -22.61 3.19
CA GLU A 838 5.06 -23.17 2.05
C GLU A 838 6.36 -22.40 1.83
N THR A 839 7.40 -23.12 1.39
CA THR A 839 8.72 -22.54 1.11
C THR A 839 9.26 -23.02 -0.23
N ALA A 840 10.03 -22.17 -0.90
CA ALA A 840 10.74 -22.54 -2.13
C ALA A 840 12.23 -22.24 -2.02
N LYS A 841 13.05 -23.08 -2.66
CA LYS A 841 14.47 -22.82 -2.91
C LYS A 841 14.64 -22.00 -4.19
N ALA A 842 15.81 -21.40 -4.36
CA ALA A 842 16.16 -20.70 -5.60
C ALA A 842 15.93 -21.59 -6.82
N LYS A 843 15.18 -21.10 -7.81
CA LYS A 843 15.12 -21.75 -9.12
C LYS A 843 16.55 -21.79 -9.66
N GLN A 844 17.09 -23.00 -9.91
CA GLN A 844 18.31 -23.12 -10.70
C GLN A 844 18.01 -22.51 -12.07
N ARG A 845 18.53 -21.32 -12.34
CA ARG A 845 18.56 -20.81 -13.72
C ARG A 845 19.37 -21.83 -14.50
N LEU A 846 18.74 -22.48 -15.48
CA LEU A 846 19.45 -23.23 -16.50
C LEU A 846 20.40 -22.24 -17.17
N GLU A 847 21.64 -22.19 -16.71
CA GLU A 847 22.73 -21.67 -17.51
C GLU A 847 22.72 -22.53 -18.78
N ALA A 848 22.29 -21.93 -19.90
CA ALA A 848 22.43 -22.55 -21.20
C ALA A 848 23.93 -22.79 -21.41
N VAL A 849 24.34 -24.02 -21.14
CA VAL A 849 25.71 -24.50 -21.27
C VAL A 849 26.18 -24.21 -22.69
N SER A 850 27.24 -23.42 -22.79
CA SER A 850 28.06 -23.35 -23.99
C SER A 850 28.53 -24.76 -24.35
N ALA A 851 28.08 -25.27 -25.49
CA ALA A 851 28.67 -26.39 -26.18
C ALA A 851 28.82 -26.03 -27.66
#